data_AF-A0A6B2M591-F1
#
_entry.id   AF-A0A6B2M591-F1
#
_cell.length_a   1.000
_cell.length_b   1.000
_cell.length_c   1.000
_cell.angle_alpha   90.00
_cell.angle_beta   90.00
_cell.angle_gamma   90.00
#
_symmetry.space_group_name_H-M   'P 1'
#
loop_
_entity.id
_entity.type
_entity.pdbx_description
1 polymer ?
#
loop_
_entity_poly.entity_id
_entity_poly.type
_entity_poly.pdbx_seq_one_letter_code
_entity_poly.pdbx_strand_id
1 'polypeptide(L)'
;MKATILNLAMLFLAGTSAHSAIVWQDEFNGTEIDTETWTWDVASHGFGNGQLEYDTSRAKNSYIDNGNLVIEAFREDYFGKAFTSARLNTQGRFAFKYGTLEARIKMPDTANGLWPAFWLLGNNFPGILWPAAGEIDIVEMGAASGITDGKQQERINSAIHYSNAADEYEFAAEWIDAAVDLSQDYHLYRIDWTPSSLTFFLDGVQFASWDITPAYLTEFHQPHFPILNLAIGGWEGSYTGVTDPSGVTALPTAGSSAKMYIDWIRLQDNPDTEIFLSADTEETGLFGVFTETTPVDNSLAYLTGDEPGFEYGSEAALFTWNNMTEAAVPGDTSEGSEVWTFDIAGGQWFGMGVFLPNFRNMKNYSDGFLHFDIKTTLTDDIKIGVKSSRGGESWQWIGDGTAGLGFARDGLWHTVSIPLNGYANADFNTIHQIFMIAADSASASTTLSIDNVYWEPSVVRPRPSSGNFGVYTETPANKTAGEYLLGVDGEFFIWSETLNPVAQSPYEGTESLSFTSAPGLQWFGAAFTPAVKYDLSAWDNPNGKLNFSMKTNSSTTFYVGMKSGNVIGPPSPEGWANEGPAGVGQVWIKFAPGSDPYGFIRDGNWHNIEIPIADIVGDTDLTQVSQLFQILGVDTAISDIELDDIYYSGGIAFVTTVVPSVVERGFGISWPSTDGSTYTMEWATEFGPGAVWTDMGQVIEGDWTRKTIFDPFGPGDTKRFYRVIETP
;
A
#
# COMPACT_ATOMS: atom_id res chain seq x y z
N MET A 1 30.89 13.13 -81.01
CA MET A 1 30.97 12.43 -79.71
C MET A 1 31.33 13.51 -78.69
N LYS A 2 30.42 14.04 -77.85
CA LYS A 2 29.69 13.43 -76.70
C LYS A 2 30.66 12.61 -75.81
N ALA A 3 30.78 12.79 -74.50
CA ALA A 3 29.84 13.42 -73.57
C ALA A 3 30.53 13.99 -72.29
N THR A 4 29.76 14.90 -71.72
CA THR A 4 29.86 15.79 -70.56
C THR A 4 29.95 15.09 -69.21
N ILE A 5 30.71 15.68 -68.28
CA ILE A 5 30.71 15.40 -66.84
C ILE A 5 29.61 16.27 -66.19
N LEU A 6 28.67 15.66 -65.46
CA LEU A 6 27.66 16.38 -64.68
C LEU A 6 27.72 15.94 -63.21
N ASN A 7 27.74 16.94 -62.32
CA ASN A 7 27.66 16.85 -60.87
C ASN A 7 26.37 16.15 -60.41
N LEU A 8 26.46 15.35 -59.35
CA LEU A 8 25.31 14.95 -58.53
C LEU A 8 25.58 15.35 -57.08
N ALA A 9 24.76 16.30 -56.59
CA ALA A 9 24.73 16.70 -55.19
C ALA A 9 24.14 15.57 -54.34
N MET A 10 24.84 15.18 -53.27
CA MET A 10 24.25 14.35 -52.21
C MET A 10 23.37 15.24 -51.34
N LEU A 11 22.07 14.92 -51.36
CA LEU A 11 21.06 15.45 -50.46
C LEU A 11 21.36 14.90 -49.05
N PHE A 12 21.65 15.76 -48.08
CA PHE A 12 21.58 15.38 -46.67
C PHE A 12 20.11 15.11 -46.35
N LEU A 13 19.74 13.85 -46.15
CA LEU A 13 18.50 13.51 -45.47
C LEU A 13 18.65 13.96 -44.02
N ALA A 14 17.80 14.90 -43.62
CA ALA A 14 17.61 15.30 -42.23
C ALA A 14 17.42 14.05 -41.38
N GLY A 15 18.11 14.00 -40.23
CA GLY A 15 17.95 12.94 -39.26
C GLY A 15 16.47 12.79 -38.91
N THR A 16 15.98 11.56 -38.97
CA THR A 16 14.74 11.17 -38.33
C THR A 16 14.88 11.53 -36.85
N SER A 17 14.14 12.54 -36.41
CA SER A 17 13.81 12.70 -34.99
C SER A 17 13.24 11.37 -34.52
N ALA A 18 14.01 10.63 -33.72
CA ALA A 18 13.48 9.49 -33.00
C ALA A 18 12.25 10.00 -32.24
N HIS A 19 11.09 9.44 -32.54
CA HIS A 19 9.88 9.74 -31.79
C HIS A 19 10.13 9.19 -30.39
N SER A 20 10.08 10.06 -29.37
CA SER A 20 10.07 9.66 -27.97
C SER A 20 8.91 8.69 -27.74
N ALA A 21 9.18 7.57 -27.07
CA ALA A 21 8.21 6.55 -26.76
C ALA A 21 7.58 6.81 -25.39
N ILE A 22 6.29 6.50 -25.24
CA ILE A 22 5.70 6.40 -23.90
C ILE A 22 6.29 5.14 -23.27
N VAL A 23 6.99 5.31 -22.16
CA VAL A 23 7.74 4.26 -21.46
C VAL A 23 7.11 3.86 -20.14
N TRP A 24 6.22 4.70 -19.60
CA TRP A 24 5.31 4.36 -18.50
C TRP A 24 4.04 5.19 -18.63
N GLN A 25 2.90 4.63 -18.23
CA GLN A 25 1.63 5.35 -18.19
C GLN A 25 0.63 4.68 -17.25
N ASP A 26 -0.28 5.48 -16.70
CA ASP A 26 -1.55 5.01 -16.17
C ASP A 26 -2.68 5.77 -16.85
N GLU A 27 -3.63 5.03 -17.39
CA GLU A 27 -4.79 5.53 -18.14
C GLU A 27 -6.08 5.42 -17.34
N PHE A 28 -6.03 4.88 -16.12
CA PHE A 28 -7.17 4.76 -15.21
C PHE A 28 -8.44 4.12 -15.82
N ASN A 29 -8.25 3.23 -16.80
CA ASN A 29 -9.32 2.53 -17.52
C ASN A 29 -9.83 1.27 -16.82
N GLY A 30 -9.19 0.88 -15.71
CA GLY A 30 -9.59 -0.26 -14.89
C GLY A 30 -10.91 -0.01 -14.15
N THR A 31 -11.30 -0.98 -13.32
CA THR A 31 -12.43 -0.82 -12.37
C THR A 31 -11.97 -0.39 -10.98
N GLU A 32 -10.66 -0.46 -10.72
CA GLU A 32 -10.02 -0.18 -9.45
C GLU A 32 -8.66 0.49 -9.70
N ILE A 33 -8.14 1.13 -8.65
CA ILE A 33 -6.82 1.76 -8.67
C ILE A 33 -5.77 0.65 -8.66
N ASP A 34 -4.80 0.70 -9.57
CA ASP A 34 -3.73 -0.29 -9.63
C ASP A 34 -2.80 -0.16 -8.42
N THR A 35 -2.89 -1.11 -7.49
CA THR A 35 -2.12 -1.12 -6.24
C THR A 35 -0.68 -1.62 -6.40
N GLU A 36 -0.34 -2.19 -7.56
CA GLU A 36 1.06 -2.48 -7.91
C GLU A 36 1.80 -1.20 -8.29
N THR A 37 1.07 -0.16 -8.73
CA THR A 37 1.62 1.15 -9.11
C THR A 37 1.41 2.18 -8.00
N TRP A 38 0.17 2.35 -7.55
CA TRP A 38 -0.24 3.39 -6.62
C TRP A 38 -0.39 2.86 -5.21
N THR A 39 -0.04 3.71 -4.25
CA THR A 39 -0.30 3.52 -2.84
C THR A 39 -0.83 4.81 -2.22
N TRP A 40 -1.26 4.76 -0.97
CA TRP A 40 -1.85 5.89 -0.25
C TRP A 40 -1.01 6.27 0.95
N ASP A 41 -0.82 7.57 1.13
CA ASP A 41 -0.47 8.14 2.43
C ASP A 41 -1.75 8.30 3.24
N VAL A 42 -1.94 7.47 4.28
CA VAL A 42 -3.08 7.58 5.18
C VAL A 42 -2.61 8.19 6.49
N ALA A 43 -2.97 9.44 6.70
CA ALA A 43 -2.49 10.20 7.84
C ALA A 43 -3.35 11.43 8.12
N SER A 44 -3.16 11.97 9.32
CA SER A 44 -3.85 13.16 9.82
C SER A 44 -2.92 14.16 10.52
N HIS A 45 -1.60 13.95 10.44
CA HIS A 45 -0.59 14.82 11.05
C HIS A 45 -0.30 16.09 10.23
N GLY A 46 -1.06 16.33 9.15
CA GLY A 46 -1.01 17.54 8.34
C GLY A 46 0.23 17.70 7.47
N PHE A 47 1.01 16.63 7.28
CA PHE A 47 2.15 16.55 6.35
C PHE A 47 3.14 17.73 6.39
N GLY A 48 3.43 18.27 7.59
CA GLY A 48 4.32 19.43 7.77
C GLY A 48 3.70 20.78 7.39
N ASN A 49 2.54 20.77 6.73
CA ASN A 49 1.82 21.95 6.23
C ASN A 49 0.60 22.34 7.08
N GLY A 50 0.30 21.59 8.14
CA GLY A 50 -0.83 21.89 9.02
C GLY A 50 -2.18 21.69 8.35
N GLN A 51 -2.23 20.80 7.35
CA GLN A 51 -3.43 20.44 6.61
C GLN A 51 -4.51 19.85 7.54
N LEU A 52 -5.78 20.07 7.20
CA LEU A 52 -6.96 19.86 8.05
C LEU A 52 -7.66 18.51 7.81
N GLU A 53 -7.36 17.85 6.71
CA GLU A 53 -7.92 16.57 6.32
C GLU A 53 -7.32 15.39 7.11
N TYR A 54 -8.06 14.29 7.02
CA TYR A 54 -7.56 12.94 7.17
C TYR A 54 -7.47 12.34 5.76
N ASP A 55 -6.26 12.07 5.27
CA ASP A 55 -6.10 11.32 4.03
C ASP A 55 -6.38 9.84 4.27
N THR A 56 -7.20 9.22 3.43
CA THR A 56 -7.62 7.82 3.57
C THR A 56 -7.42 7.04 2.27
N SER A 57 -7.39 5.71 2.35
CA SER A 57 -7.50 4.84 1.17
C SER A 57 -8.92 4.32 0.93
N ARG A 58 -9.95 4.95 1.53
CA ARG A 58 -11.34 4.52 1.34
C ARG A 58 -11.76 4.77 -0.11
N ALA A 59 -12.51 3.83 -0.69
CA ALA A 59 -13.10 3.97 -2.02
C ALA A 59 -14.03 5.19 -2.17
N LYS A 60 -14.42 5.84 -1.06
CA LYS A 60 -15.13 7.12 -1.08
C LYS A 60 -14.22 8.31 -1.43
N ASN A 61 -12.96 8.30 -1.00
CA ASN A 61 -12.03 9.41 -1.19
C ASN A 61 -11.14 9.25 -2.43
N SER A 62 -10.93 8.03 -2.91
CA SER A 62 -10.24 7.77 -4.18
C SER A 62 -10.81 6.55 -4.88
N TYR A 63 -11.17 6.67 -6.16
CA TYR A 63 -11.75 5.59 -6.95
C TYR A 63 -11.58 5.83 -8.44
N ILE A 64 -11.79 4.77 -9.24
CA ILE A 64 -11.87 4.90 -10.69
C ILE A 64 -13.32 5.14 -11.11
N ASP A 65 -13.56 6.22 -11.87
CA ASP A 65 -14.86 6.50 -12.47
C ASP A 65 -14.70 7.00 -13.91
N ASN A 66 -15.37 6.32 -14.85
CA ASN A 66 -15.40 6.66 -16.27
C ASN A 66 -14.01 6.91 -16.90
N GLY A 67 -13.02 6.08 -16.58
CA GLY A 67 -11.66 6.22 -17.11
C GLY A 67 -10.81 7.29 -16.41
N ASN A 68 -11.18 7.71 -15.19
CA ASN A 68 -10.41 8.69 -14.42
C ASN A 68 -10.12 8.14 -13.04
N LEU A 69 -8.93 8.43 -12.52
CA LEU A 69 -8.73 8.49 -11.08
C LEU A 69 -9.45 9.74 -10.56
N VAL A 70 -10.35 9.52 -9.61
CA VAL A 70 -11.05 10.58 -8.89
C VAL A 70 -10.50 10.65 -7.48
N ILE A 71 -10.00 11.82 -7.07
CA ILE A 71 -9.70 12.14 -5.67
C ILE A 71 -10.81 13.07 -5.18
N GLU A 72 -11.55 12.63 -4.16
CA GLU A 72 -12.71 13.35 -3.62
C GLU A 72 -12.52 13.70 -2.14
N ALA A 73 -12.50 15.01 -1.89
CA ALA A 73 -12.47 15.59 -0.56
C ALA A 73 -13.89 15.73 -0.01
N PHE A 74 -14.12 15.43 1.28
CA PHE A 74 -15.40 15.58 1.96
C PHE A 74 -15.27 16.40 3.23
N ARG A 75 -16.32 17.17 3.56
CA ARG A 75 -16.53 17.64 4.93
C ARG A 75 -17.32 16.62 5.72
N GLU A 76 -16.62 15.94 6.62
CA GLU A 76 -17.19 14.94 7.52
C GLU A 76 -16.31 14.80 8.77
N ASP A 77 -16.94 14.47 9.90
CA ASP A 77 -16.20 14.15 11.12
C ASP A 77 -15.59 12.76 10.98
N TYR A 78 -14.26 12.68 10.92
CA TYR A 78 -13.53 11.43 10.76
C TYR A 78 -12.26 11.43 11.61
N PHE A 79 -12.23 10.57 12.62
CA PHE A 79 -11.10 10.41 13.57
C PHE A 79 -10.50 11.74 14.08
N GLY A 80 -11.36 12.67 14.50
CA GLY A 80 -10.93 13.95 15.06
C GLY A 80 -10.55 15.02 14.03
N LYS A 81 -10.69 14.73 12.73
CA LYS A 81 -10.60 15.70 11.64
C LYS A 81 -12.00 16.07 11.13
N ALA A 82 -12.10 17.28 10.59
CA ALA A 82 -13.34 17.83 10.04
C ALA A 82 -13.51 17.54 8.53
N PHE A 83 -12.48 16.96 7.92
CA PHE A 83 -12.46 16.65 6.51
C PHE A 83 -11.73 15.34 6.24
N THR A 84 -12.05 14.72 5.11
CA THR A 84 -11.30 13.59 4.58
C THR A 84 -10.92 13.86 3.13
N SER A 85 -9.81 13.27 2.70
CA SER A 85 -9.35 13.33 1.31
C SER A 85 -8.53 12.08 0.99
N ALA A 86 -7.78 12.11 -0.11
CA ALA A 86 -6.77 11.11 -0.42
C ALA A 86 -5.49 11.74 -0.99
N ARG A 87 -4.38 11.10 -0.67
CA ARG A 87 -3.04 11.36 -1.20
C ARG A 87 -2.44 10.05 -1.70
N LEU A 88 -2.27 9.95 -3.00
CA LEU A 88 -1.72 8.78 -3.68
C LEU A 88 -0.30 9.04 -4.13
N ASN A 89 0.57 8.04 -4.03
CA ASN A 89 1.94 8.11 -4.52
C ASN A 89 2.39 6.77 -5.10
N THR A 90 3.55 6.76 -5.75
CA THR A 90 4.12 5.57 -6.40
C THR A 90 5.45 5.12 -5.75
N GLN A 91 5.72 5.57 -4.52
CA GLN A 91 6.98 5.36 -3.83
C GLN A 91 7.34 3.88 -3.71
N GLY A 92 8.56 3.54 -4.14
CA GLY A 92 9.06 2.17 -4.14
C GLY A 92 8.35 1.23 -5.13
N ARG A 93 7.42 1.72 -5.95
CA ARG A 93 6.70 0.97 -7.00
C ARG A 93 7.09 1.45 -8.38
N PHE A 94 6.97 2.75 -8.60
CA PHE A 94 7.40 3.42 -9.82
C PHE A 94 8.14 4.71 -9.45
N ALA A 95 9.34 4.85 -9.97
CA ALA A 95 10.07 6.11 -9.97
C ALA A 95 10.79 6.26 -11.30
N PHE A 96 11.15 7.49 -11.65
CA PHE A 96 11.90 7.77 -12.87
C PHE A 96 12.87 8.91 -12.65
N LYS A 97 13.90 8.95 -13.49
CA LYS A 97 14.82 10.06 -13.61
C LYS A 97 14.88 10.49 -15.07
N TYR A 98 14.65 11.77 -15.30
CA TYR A 98 14.62 12.40 -16.62
C TYR A 98 13.52 11.88 -17.56
N GLY A 99 13.06 12.75 -18.46
CA GLY A 99 11.98 12.47 -19.40
C GLY A 99 10.93 13.57 -19.36
N THR A 100 9.83 13.32 -20.07
CA THR A 100 8.67 14.21 -20.09
C THR A 100 7.51 13.53 -19.38
N LEU A 101 7.16 14.01 -18.18
CA LEU A 101 6.00 13.55 -17.45
C LEU A 101 4.85 14.54 -17.66
N GLU A 102 3.72 14.04 -18.15
CA GLU A 102 2.52 14.85 -18.40
C GLU A 102 1.29 14.16 -17.81
N ALA A 103 0.42 14.94 -17.19
CA ALA A 103 -0.87 14.49 -16.69
C ALA A 103 -1.99 15.36 -17.25
N ARG A 104 -3.12 14.72 -17.58
CA ARG A 104 -4.36 15.40 -17.96
C ARG A 104 -5.31 15.46 -16.76
N ILE A 105 -5.44 16.64 -16.17
CA ILE A 105 -6.13 16.83 -14.88
C ILE A 105 -7.20 17.90 -15.02
N LYS A 106 -8.38 17.65 -14.46
CA LYS A 106 -9.39 18.67 -14.19
C LYS A 106 -9.39 18.99 -12.71
N MET A 107 -9.10 20.24 -12.38
CA MET A 107 -9.01 20.71 -11.00
C MET A 107 -10.40 20.84 -10.36
N PRO A 108 -10.53 20.70 -9.03
CA PRO A 108 -11.75 21.03 -8.31
C PRO A 108 -12.02 22.54 -8.34
N ASP A 109 -13.27 22.96 -8.09
CA ASP A 109 -13.52 24.34 -7.66
C ASP A 109 -12.88 24.54 -6.28
N THR A 110 -11.72 25.21 -6.26
CA THR A 110 -10.93 25.40 -5.03
C THR A 110 -11.59 26.31 -4.01
N ALA A 111 -12.55 27.15 -4.44
CA ALA A 111 -13.16 28.25 -3.70
C ALA A 111 -12.22 28.83 -2.62
N ASN A 112 -12.47 28.55 -1.34
CA ASN A 112 -11.49 28.79 -0.28
C ASN A 112 -11.16 27.48 0.44
N GLY A 113 -9.87 27.16 0.52
CA GLY A 113 -9.33 26.14 1.40
C GLY A 113 -9.00 24.79 0.76
N LEU A 114 -9.20 24.56 -0.54
CA LEU A 114 -8.68 23.36 -1.22
C LEU A 114 -7.32 23.62 -1.85
N TRP A 115 -6.50 22.57 -1.90
CA TRP A 115 -5.14 22.57 -2.43
C TRP A 115 -4.88 21.27 -3.22
N PRO A 116 -5.34 21.17 -4.48
CA PRO A 116 -4.93 20.09 -5.37
C PRO A 116 -3.45 20.24 -5.77
N ALA A 117 -2.74 19.12 -5.84
CA ALA A 117 -1.34 19.08 -6.26
C ALA A 117 -1.01 17.85 -7.11
N PHE A 118 -0.13 18.04 -8.09
CA PHE A 118 0.57 16.99 -8.84
C PHE A 118 2.07 17.31 -8.82
N TRP A 119 2.85 16.44 -8.18
CA TRP A 119 4.22 16.73 -7.77
C TRP A 119 5.03 15.46 -7.62
N LEU A 120 6.35 15.62 -7.46
CA LEU A 120 7.31 14.52 -7.35
C LEU A 120 8.16 14.69 -6.09
N LEU A 121 8.56 13.57 -5.48
CA LEU A 121 9.50 13.54 -4.35
C LEU A 121 10.61 12.53 -4.62
N GLY A 122 11.84 12.80 -4.15
CA GLY A 122 12.96 11.88 -4.27
C GLY A 122 12.66 10.48 -3.73
N ASN A 123 12.95 9.45 -4.51
CA ASN A 123 12.63 8.05 -4.16
C ASN A 123 13.50 7.47 -3.03
N ASN A 124 14.45 8.24 -2.53
CA ASN A 124 15.24 7.95 -1.33
C ASN A 124 14.63 8.50 -0.03
N PHE A 125 13.54 9.27 -0.11
CA PHE A 125 12.75 9.60 1.07
C PHE A 125 12.13 8.32 1.67
N PRO A 126 11.96 8.19 3.00
CA PRO A 126 12.41 9.09 4.06
C PRO A 126 13.84 8.80 4.54
N GLY A 127 14.60 7.96 3.83
CA GLY A 127 16.01 7.69 4.10
C GLY A 127 16.86 8.95 4.11
N ILE A 128 16.70 9.75 3.06
CA ILE A 128 17.14 11.14 3.03
C ILE A 128 15.94 12.02 3.36
N LEU A 129 16.11 12.90 4.34
CA LEU A 129 15.04 13.77 4.79
C LEU A 129 14.85 14.95 3.83
N TRP A 130 13.61 15.44 3.78
CA TRP A 130 13.31 16.72 3.14
C TRP A 130 14.07 17.87 3.84
N PRO A 131 14.65 18.83 3.11
CA PRO A 131 14.55 19.06 1.66
C PRO A 131 15.63 18.37 0.82
N ALA A 132 16.61 17.69 1.43
CA ALA A 132 17.72 17.03 0.73
C ALA A 132 17.30 15.79 -0.10
N ALA A 133 16.03 15.36 0.00
CA ALA A 133 15.44 14.39 -0.92
C ALA A 133 15.09 15.02 -2.29
N GLY A 134 14.90 16.34 -2.33
CA GLY A 134 14.36 17.05 -3.50
C GLY A 134 12.86 16.87 -3.66
N GLU A 135 12.18 17.98 -4.01
CA GLU A 135 10.75 18.01 -4.34
C GLU A 135 10.53 18.89 -5.57
N ILE A 136 9.66 18.42 -6.46
CA ILE A 136 9.36 19.04 -7.76
C ILE A 136 7.84 19.15 -7.90
N ASP A 137 7.30 20.34 -7.72
CA ASP A 137 5.88 20.63 -7.85
C ASP A 137 5.54 20.98 -9.29
N ILE A 138 4.90 20.05 -10.00
CA ILE A 138 4.52 20.26 -11.41
C ILE A 138 3.36 21.25 -11.46
N VAL A 139 2.37 21.09 -10.59
CA VAL A 139 1.32 22.09 -10.40
C VAL A 139 0.74 22.03 -8.99
N GLU A 140 0.54 23.20 -8.41
CA GLU A 140 -0.31 23.44 -7.24
C GLU A 140 -1.30 24.57 -7.51
N MET A 141 -2.46 24.54 -6.82
CA MET A 141 -3.53 25.53 -6.99
C MET A 141 -4.26 25.76 -5.67
N GLY A 142 -4.87 26.94 -5.49
CA GLY A 142 -5.63 27.29 -4.26
C GLY A 142 -4.85 28.15 -3.25
N ALA A 143 -3.76 28.79 -3.69
CA ALA A 143 -2.95 29.64 -2.83
C ALA A 143 -3.72 30.84 -2.24
N ALA A 144 -3.34 31.26 -1.03
CA ALA A 144 -3.94 32.40 -0.32
C ALA A 144 -3.96 33.69 -1.15
N SER A 145 -2.92 33.91 -1.97
CA SER A 145 -2.83 35.06 -2.87
C SER A 145 -3.86 34.98 -3.99
N GLY A 146 -4.06 33.80 -4.58
CA GLY A 146 -5.10 33.56 -5.58
C GLY A 146 -6.49 33.79 -5.01
N ILE A 147 -6.76 33.28 -3.81
CA ILE A 147 -8.03 33.51 -3.10
C ILE A 147 -8.27 35.00 -2.86
N THR A 148 -7.25 35.72 -2.35
CA THR A 148 -7.36 37.16 -2.03
C THR A 148 -7.66 38.00 -3.26
N ASP A 149 -7.08 37.64 -4.42
CA ASP A 149 -7.24 38.38 -5.66
C ASP A 149 -8.49 37.95 -6.48
N GLY A 150 -9.25 36.96 -6.01
CA GLY A 150 -10.37 36.38 -6.76
C GLY A 150 -9.91 35.61 -8.00
N LYS A 151 -8.73 34.99 -7.91
CA LYS A 151 -8.01 34.24 -8.94
C LYS A 151 -7.74 32.79 -8.57
N GLN A 152 -8.40 32.27 -7.54
CA GLN A 152 -8.22 30.92 -7.03
C GLN A 152 -8.50 29.82 -8.08
N GLN A 153 -9.26 30.13 -9.14
CA GLN A 153 -9.56 29.19 -10.22
C GLN A 153 -8.59 29.27 -11.41
N GLU A 154 -7.69 30.25 -11.42
CA GLU A 154 -6.75 30.48 -12.51
C GLU A 154 -5.29 30.48 -12.04
N ARG A 155 -5.03 30.81 -10.77
CA ARG A 155 -3.68 30.95 -10.24
C ARG A 155 -3.09 29.60 -9.84
N ILE A 156 -1.97 29.28 -10.46
CA ILE A 156 -1.17 28.09 -10.16
C ILE A 156 0.31 28.47 -9.98
N ASN A 157 1.08 27.55 -9.43
CA ASN A 157 2.53 27.58 -9.46
C ASN A 157 3.12 26.22 -9.81
N SER A 158 4.39 26.27 -10.24
CA SER A 158 5.34 25.19 -10.07
C SER A 158 6.43 25.63 -9.11
N ALA A 159 7.03 24.68 -8.41
CA ALA A 159 8.11 24.94 -7.48
C ALA A 159 9.13 23.80 -7.46
N ILE A 160 10.33 24.12 -6.98
CA ILE A 160 11.36 23.16 -6.61
C ILE A 160 11.84 23.47 -5.20
N HIS A 161 11.99 22.44 -4.37
CA HIS A 161 12.48 22.54 -3.00
C HIS A 161 13.73 21.67 -2.84
N TYR A 162 14.79 22.24 -2.25
CA TYR A 162 16.12 21.62 -2.23
C TYR A 162 16.97 22.11 -1.05
N SER A 163 18.11 21.43 -0.84
CA SER A 163 19.16 21.90 0.05
C SER A 163 20.11 22.80 -0.73
N ASN A 164 20.33 24.03 -0.28
CA ASN A 164 21.25 24.93 -0.96
C ASN A 164 22.72 24.60 -0.65
N ALA A 165 23.66 25.37 -1.20
CA ALA A 165 25.09 25.14 -1.01
C ALA A 165 25.60 25.25 0.45
N ALA A 166 24.76 25.69 1.40
CA ALA A 166 25.05 25.76 2.83
C ALA A 166 24.32 24.67 3.63
N ASP A 167 23.73 23.68 2.97
CA ASP A 167 22.89 22.63 3.56
C ASP A 167 21.63 23.17 4.26
N GLU A 168 21.13 24.33 3.80
CA GLU A 168 19.92 24.97 4.31
C GLU A 168 18.76 24.83 3.31
N TYR A 169 17.54 24.78 3.83
CA TYR A 169 16.34 24.77 3.01
C TYR A 169 16.24 26.00 2.10
N GLU A 170 16.06 25.77 0.81
CA GLU A 170 15.72 26.78 -0.18
C GLU A 170 14.65 26.26 -1.15
N PHE A 171 13.93 27.18 -1.77
CA PHE A 171 12.95 26.86 -2.81
C PHE A 171 12.95 27.93 -3.90
N ALA A 172 12.53 27.54 -5.10
CA ALA A 172 12.22 28.46 -6.18
C ALA A 172 10.84 28.14 -6.73
N ALA A 173 10.00 29.16 -6.92
CA ALA A 173 8.63 28.99 -7.41
C ALA A 173 8.30 30.05 -8.46
N GLU A 174 7.52 29.66 -9.46
CA GLU A 174 7.02 30.56 -10.51
C GLU A 174 5.49 30.49 -10.53
N TRP A 175 4.85 31.66 -10.59
CA TRP A 175 3.39 31.80 -10.49
C TRP A 175 2.81 32.34 -11.79
N ILE A 176 1.68 31.78 -12.22
CA ILE A 176 0.91 32.32 -13.35
C ILE A 176 -0.57 32.38 -13.03
N ASP A 177 -1.27 33.31 -13.69
CA ASP A 177 -2.72 33.30 -13.80
C ASP A 177 -3.08 32.73 -15.18
N ALA A 178 -3.74 31.56 -15.21
CA ALA A 178 -4.23 30.97 -16.44
C ALA A 178 -5.24 31.90 -17.15
N ALA A 179 -5.33 31.77 -18.47
CA ALA A 179 -6.27 32.57 -19.27
C ALA A 179 -7.74 32.14 -19.06
N VAL A 180 -7.97 31.00 -18.42
CA VAL A 180 -9.26 30.36 -18.20
C VAL A 180 -9.35 29.82 -16.78
N ASP A 181 -10.58 29.57 -16.33
CA ASP A 181 -10.88 28.83 -15.10
C ASP A 181 -10.54 27.34 -15.31
N LEU A 182 -9.51 26.88 -14.60
CA LEU A 182 -8.95 25.52 -14.70
C LEU A 182 -9.84 24.43 -14.08
N SER A 183 -10.92 24.82 -13.37
CA SER A 183 -11.90 23.89 -12.81
C SER A 183 -12.99 23.50 -13.81
N GLN A 184 -13.08 24.17 -14.97
CA GLN A 184 -14.16 23.95 -15.93
C GLN A 184 -13.89 22.79 -16.90
N ASP A 185 -12.63 22.56 -17.27
CA ASP A 185 -12.22 21.51 -18.21
C ASP A 185 -10.90 20.84 -17.77
N TYR A 186 -10.50 19.79 -18.46
CA TYR A 186 -9.20 19.16 -18.28
C TYR A 186 -8.10 19.97 -18.97
N HIS A 187 -6.98 20.08 -18.28
CA HIS A 187 -5.77 20.76 -18.75
C HIS A 187 -4.56 19.81 -18.69
N LEU A 188 -3.54 20.12 -19.50
CA LEU A 188 -2.29 19.35 -19.52
C LEU A 188 -1.24 20.04 -18.65
N TYR A 189 -0.78 19.33 -17.64
CA TYR A 189 0.30 19.76 -16.74
C TYR A 189 1.51 18.89 -17.00
N ARG A 190 2.61 19.51 -17.43
CA ARG A 190 3.78 18.79 -17.94
C ARG A 190 5.07 19.34 -17.39
N ILE A 191 6.00 18.43 -17.11
CA ILE A 191 7.41 18.74 -16.88
C ILE A 191 8.29 18.05 -17.93
N ASP A 192 9.22 18.81 -18.50
CA ASP A 192 10.36 18.29 -19.26
C ASP A 192 11.59 18.33 -18.35
N TRP A 193 12.11 17.16 -17.98
CA TRP A 193 13.24 17.00 -17.07
C TRP A 193 14.44 16.40 -17.81
N THR A 194 15.55 17.13 -17.79
CA THR A 194 16.83 16.74 -18.38
C THR A 194 17.94 16.80 -17.33
N PRO A 195 19.15 16.28 -17.61
CA PRO A 195 20.31 16.46 -16.73
C PRO A 195 20.71 17.93 -16.48
N SER A 196 20.10 18.91 -17.15
CA SER A 196 20.44 20.33 -16.99
C SER A 196 19.28 21.21 -16.57
N SER A 197 18.03 20.76 -16.72
CA SER A 197 16.88 21.62 -16.50
C SER A 197 15.62 20.89 -16.11
N LEU A 198 14.76 21.60 -15.36
CA LEU A 198 13.37 21.29 -15.12
C LEU A 198 12.53 22.39 -15.78
N THR A 199 11.67 22.05 -16.74
CA THR A 199 10.87 23.01 -17.50
C THR A 199 9.40 22.64 -17.46
N PHE A 200 8.53 23.60 -17.12
CA PHE A 200 7.12 23.36 -16.76
C PHE A 200 6.18 24.03 -17.74
N PHE A 201 5.08 23.34 -18.03
CA PHE A 201 4.10 23.74 -19.02
C PHE A 201 2.67 23.57 -18.53
N LEU A 202 1.81 24.51 -18.94
CA LEU A 202 0.36 24.41 -18.90
C LEU A 202 -0.15 24.42 -20.35
N ASP A 203 -0.88 23.38 -20.76
CA ASP A 203 -1.44 23.23 -22.11
C ASP A 203 -0.40 23.43 -23.23
N GLY A 204 0.81 22.91 -23.00
CA GLY A 204 1.94 23.01 -23.93
C GLY A 204 2.63 24.39 -23.95
N VAL A 205 2.19 25.35 -23.14
CA VAL A 205 2.82 26.67 -23.00
C VAL A 205 3.78 26.64 -21.81
N GLN A 206 5.06 26.88 -22.08
CA GLN A 206 6.08 26.98 -21.02
C GLN A 206 5.80 28.19 -20.14
N PHE A 207 5.88 28.02 -18.82
CA PHE A 207 5.81 29.14 -17.89
C PHE A 207 6.94 29.19 -16.86
N ALA A 208 7.58 28.07 -16.53
CA ALA A 208 8.72 28.03 -15.62
C ALA A 208 9.88 27.21 -16.20
N SER A 209 11.11 27.56 -15.80
CA SER A 209 12.30 26.76 -16.08
C SER A 209 13.42 27.07 -15.10
N TRP A 210 14.02 26.03 -14.52
CA TRP A 210 15.18 26.14 -13.63
C TRP A 210 16.38 25.37 -14.19
N ASP A 211 17.57 25.95 -14.02
CA ASP A 211 18.86 25.32 -14.29
C ASP A 211 19.26 24.49 -13.06
N ILE A 212 19.46 23.19 -13.26
CA ILE A 212 19.87 22.26 -12.19
C ILE A 212 21.33 21.82 -12.32
N THR A 213 22.13 22.44 -13.19
CA THR A 213 23.57 22.15 -13.30
C THR A 213 24.44 22.56 -12.10
N PRO A 214 24.05 23.51 -11.21
CA PRO A 214 24.81 23.77 -9.99
C PRO A 214 25.03 22.52 -9.13
N ALA A 215 26.27 22.29 -8.72
CA ALA A 215 26.69 21.04 -8.06
C ALA A 215 26.03 20.75 -6.71
N TYR A 216 25.34 21.72 -6.09
CA TYR A 216 24.61 21.51 -4.84
C TYR A 216 23.19 20.97 -5.07
N LEU A 217 22.68 20.97 -6.32
CA LEU A 217 21.33 20.51 -6.67
C LEU A 217 21.30 19.01 -7.00
N THR A 218 22.10 18.22 -6.27
CA THR A 218 22.27 16.78 -6.53
C THR A 218 20.97 16.00 -6.44
N GLU A 219 20.01 16.50 -5.67
CA GLU A 219 18.70 15.89 -5.48
C GLU A 219 17.97 15.75 -6.80
N PHE A 220 18.07 16.71 -7.73
CA PHE A 220 17.42 16.64 -9.05
C PHE A 220 18.17 15.76 -10.07
N HIS A 221 19.16 14.99 -9.62
CA HIS A 221 19.87 13.98 -10.40
C HIS A 221 19.66 12.54 -9.87
N GLN A 222 18.62 12.34 -9.05
CA GLN A 222 18.17 11.03 -8.60
C GLN A 222 16.69 10.79 -8.99
N PRO A 223 16.19 9.55 -8.99
CA PRO A 223 14.81 9.26 -9.34
C PRO A 223 13.83 9.85 -8.36
N HIS A 224 12.69 10.29 -8.90
CA HIS A 224 11.55 10.76 -8.13
C HIS A 224 10.32 9.93 -8.44
N PHE A 225 9.41 9.83 -7.47
CA PHE A 225 8.12 9.18 -7.63
C PHE A 225 6.98 10.22 -7.69
N PRO A 226 5.99 10.03 -8.58
CA PRO A 226 4.77 10.84 -8.61
C PRO A 226 3.91 10.77 -7.34
N ILE A 227 3.30 11.91 -7.00
CA ILE A 227 2.30 12.12 -5.95
C ILE A 227 1.12 12.92 -6.50
N LEU A 228 -0.10 12.50 -6.14
CA LEU A 228 -1.37 13.18 -6.43
C LEU A 228 -2.16 13.35 -5.14
N ASN A 229 -2.62 14.55 -4.83
CA ASN A 229 -3.48 14.76 -3.65
C ASN A 229 -4.40 15.97 -3.80
N LEU A 230 -5.41 16.00 -2.93
CA LEU A 230 -6.31 17.13 -2.73
C LEU A 230 -6.31 17.53 -1.25
N ALA A 231 -5.34 18.36 -0.87
CA ALA A 231 -5.21 18.83 0.51
C ALA A 231 -6.25 19.89 0.87
N ILE A 232 -6.46 20.12 2.18
CA ILE A 232 -7.45 21.05 2.71
C ILE A 232 -6.83 21.91 3.81
N GLY A 233 -6.81 23.23 3.60
CA GLY A 233 -6.24 24.17 4.56
C GLY A 233 -4.73 24.11 4.68
N GLY A 234 -4.21 24.67 5.77
CA GLY A 234 -2.78 24.78 6.07
C GLY A 234 -2.50 25.83 7.13
N TRP A 235 -1.30 25.83 7.74
CA TRP A 235 -0.92 26.82 8.76
C TRP A 235 -0.84 28.26 8.21
N GLU A 236 -0.83 29.27 9.08
CA GLU A 236 -0.84 30.69 8.69
C GLU A 236 0.44 31.08 7.93
N GLY A 237 0.33 31.39 6.64
CA GLY A 237 1.48 31.65 5.77
C GLY A 237 1.95 30.42 4.97
N SER A 238 1.31 29.26 5.19
CA SER A 238 1.36 28.13 4.25
C SER A 238 0.56 28.46 3.00
N TYR A 239 0.55 27.53 2.05
CA TYR A 239 0.00 27.68 0.71
C TYR A 239 -1.43 28.28 0.69
N THR A 240 -2.41 27.60 1.27
CA THR A 240 -3.80 28.11 1.38
C THR A 240 -3.96 29.13 2.51
N GLY A 241 -3.19 28.99 3.59
CA GLY A 241 -3.27 29.82 4.79
C GLY A 241 -4.58 29.67 5.60
N VAL A 242 -5.39 28.64 5.33
CA VAL A 242 -6.67 28.42 6.03
C VAL A 242 -6.48 27.45 7.19
N THR A 243 -6.37 27.99 8.41
CA THR A 243 -6.03 27.23 9.62
C THR A 243 -7.24 26.67 10.38
N ASP A 244 -8.45 27.12 10.06
CA ASP A 244 -9.67 26.79 10.80
C ASP A 244 -10.70 26.15 9.84
N PRO A 245 -11.31 25.00 10.19
CA PRO A 245 -12.34 24.34 9.37
C PRO A 245 -13.51 25.24 8.98
N SER A 246 -13.85 26.25 9.77
CA SER A 246 -14.90 27.23 9.45
C SER A 246 -14.51 28.19 8.32
N GLY A 247 -13.21 28.33 8.05
CA GLY A 247 -12.68 29.12 6.93
C GLY A 247 -12.77 28.40 5.58
N VAL A 248 -12.94 27.07 5.56
CA VAL A 248 -13.03 26.29 4.31
C VAL A 248 -14.43 26.47 3.71
N THR A 249 -14.54 27.24 2.63
CA THR A 249 -15.83 27.52 1.96
C THR A 249 -16.08 26.64 0.75
N ALA A 250 -15.04 25.97 0.23
CA ALA A 250 -15.18 24.97 -0.83
C ALA A 250 -16.03 23.77 -0.39
N LEU A 251 -16.04 23.48 0.91
CA LEU A 251 -16.83 22.41 1.52
C LEU A 251 -17.73 23.00 2.63
N PRO A 252 -18.80 23.72 2.27
CA PRO A 252 -19.49 24.62 3.20
C PRO A 252 -20.33 23.90 4.27
N THR A 253 -20.74 22.65 4.04
CA THR A 253 -21.63 21.89 4.95
C THR A 253 -21.22 20.43 5.07
N ALA A 254 -21.62 19.76 6.14
CA ALA A 254 -21.42 18.32 6.28
C ALA A 254 -21.96 17.56 5.05
N GLY A 255 -21.16 16.64 4.50
CA GLY A 255 -21.48 15.88 3.29
C GLY A 255 -21.24 16.62 1.97
N SER A 256 -20.81 17.89 1.98
CA SER A 256 -20.30 18.54 0.77
C SER A 256 -18.98 17.91 0.35
N SER A 257 -18.73 17.88 -0.97
CA SER A 257 -17.52 17.30 -1.55
C SER A 257 -17.00 18.10 -2.74
N ALA A 258 -15.72 17.90 -3.06
CA ALA A 258 -15.04 18.46 -4.22
C ALA A 258 -14.10 17.40 -4.83
N LYS A 259 -13.97 17.42 -6.16
CA LYS A 259 -13.31 16.35 -6.93
C LYS A 259 -12.19 16.88 -7.81
N MET A 260 -11.04 16.23 -7.72
CA MET A 260 -9.96 16.31 -8.70
C MET A 260 -10.05 15.08 -9.60
N TYR A 261 -10.06 15.28 -10.93
CA TYR A 261 -10.14 14.18 -11.90
C TYR A 261 -8.83 14.10 -12.67
N ILE A 262 -8.24 12.91 -12.73
CA ILE A 262 -7.04 12.61 -13.50
C ILE A 262 -7.42 11.59 -14.56
N ASP A 263 -7.32 11.98 -15.83
CA ASP A 263 -7.66 11.15 -16.99
C ASP A 263 -6.51 10.17 -17.31
N TRP A 264 -5.28 10.66 -17.32
CA TRP A 264 -4.09 9.83 -17.48
C TRP A 264 -2.83 10.55 -16.99
N ILE A 265 -1.79 9.76 -16.73
CA ILE A 265 -0.41 10.22 -16.54
C ILE A 265 0.49 9.42 -17.48
N ARG A 266 1.37 10.09 -18.20
CA ARG A 266 2.28 9.46 -19.17
C ARG A 266 3.69 9.99 -19.01
N LEU A 267 4.66 9.08 -19.01
CA LEU A 267 6.08 9.36 -19.10
C LEU A 267 6.56 9.04 -20.52
N GLN A 268 7.06 10.06 -21.20
CA GLN A 268 7.75 9.96 -22.48
C GLN A 268 9.26 10.00 -22.25
N ASP A 269 10.00 9.12 -22.90
CA ASP A 269 11.45 9.02 -22.72
C ASP A 269 12.24 10.13 -23.41
N ASN A 270 13.43 10.39 -22.89
CA ASN A 270 14.49 11.10 -23.58
C ASN A 270 15.78 10.25 -23.51
N PRO A 271 16.88 10.65 -24.16
CA PRO A 271 18.12 9.85 -24.18
C PRO A 271 18.73 9.53 -22.81
N ASP A 272 18.34 10.25 -21.76
CA ASP A 272 18.85 10.09 -20.40
C ASP A 272 17.81 9.43 -19.47
N THR A 273 16.61 9.09 -19.95
CA THR A 273 15.54 8.54 -19.12
C THR A 273 15.93 7.20 -18.50
N GLU A 274 15.76 7.12 -17.18
CA GLU A 274 15.89 5.90 -16.37
C GLU A 274 14.56 5.65 -15.64
N ILE A 275 14.10 4.40 -15.63
CA ILE A 275 12.85 3.96 -14.99
C ILE A 275 13.17 2.90 -13.94
N PHE A 276 12.44 2.97 -12.84
CA PHE A 276 12.56 2.07 -11.71
C PHE A 276 11.19 1.49 -11.40
N LEU A 277 11.03 0.18 -11.59
CA LEU A 277 9.81 -0.57 -11.31
C LEU A 277 10.07 -1.60 -10.21
N SER A 278 9.20 -1.67 -9.22
CA SER A 278 9.31 -2.67 -8.13
C SER A 278 9.26 -4.10 -8.64
N ALA A 279 8.49 -4.37 -9.69
CA ALA A 279 8.37 -5.68 -10.31
C ALA A 279 9.72 -6.20 -10.84
N ASP A 280 10.62 -5.30 -11.27
CA ASP A 280 11.96 -5.66 -11.73
C ASP A 280 12.91 -6.02 -10.57
N THR A 281 12.50 -5.72 -9.33
CA THR A 281 13.26 -5.96 -8.09
C THR A 281 12.58 -6.98 -7.17
N GLU A 282 11.62 -7.74 -7.70
CA GLU A 282 10.89 -8.77 -6.97
C GLU A 282 11.81 -9.94 -6.60
N GLU A 283 11.96 -10.17 -5.30
CA GLU A 283 12.79 -11.26 -4.78
C GLU A 283 12.02 -12.57 -4.68
N THR A 284 12.72 -13.68 -4.89
CA THR A 284 12.18 -15.05 -4.82
C THR A 284 13.21 -16.01 -4.23
N GLY A 285 12.75 -17.17 -3.75
CA GLY A 285 13.63 -18.15 -3.13
C GLY A 285 14.01 -17.78 -1.69
N LEU A 286 15.07 -18.40 -1.16
CA LEU A 286 15.68 -18.00 0.10
C LEU A 286 16.52 -16.74 -0.11
N PHE A 287 16.30 -15.71 0.71
CA PHE A 287 17.02 -14.45 0.58
C PHE A 287 17.92 -14.17 1.79
N GLY A 288 19.23 -14.08 1.57
CA GLY A 288 20.21 -13.82 2.61
C GLY A 288 20.32 -12.32 2.94
N VAL A 289 20.08 -11.97 4.20
CA VAL A 289 20.42 -10.63 4.72
C VAL A 289 21.87 -10.64 5.18
N PHE A 290 22.25 -11.60 6.03
CA PHE A 290 23.61 -11.76 6.55
C PHE A 290 23.88 -13.25 6.80
N THR A 291 24.53 -13.92 5.85
CA THR A 291 24.83 -15.36 5.90
C THR A 291 25.96 -15.72 4.94
N GLU A 292 26.75 -16.75 5.27
CA GLU A 292 27.86 -17.22 4.42
C GLU A 292 27.75 -18.67 3.96
N THR A 293 27.16 -19.56 4.77
CA THR A 293 27.09 -20.99 4.49
C THR A 293 25.68 -21.52 4.36
N THR A 294 24.66 -20.81 4.87
CA THR A 294 23.26 -21.13 4.56
C THR A 294 23.02 -20.92 3.07
N PRO A 295 22.59 -21.95 2.33
CA PRO A 295 22.33 -21.81 0.91
C PRO A 295 21.15 -20.86 0.69
N VAL A 296 21.42 -19.73 0.04
CA VAL A 296 20.42 -18.74 -0.36
C VAL A 296 20.46 -18.54 -1.87
N ASP A 297 19.33 -18.14 -2.45
CA ASP A 297 19.18 -17.90 -3.88
C ASP A 297 19.72 -16.51 -4.28
N ASN A 298 19.61 -15.54 -3.37
CA ASN A 298 20.16 -14.19 -3.53
C ASN A 298 20.52 -13.60 -2.16
N SER A 299 21.39 -12.58 -2.11
CA SER A 299 21.78 -11.94 -0.85
C SER A 299 22.13 -10.46 -0.98
N LEU A 300 22.13 -9.75 0.14
CA LEU A 300 22.64 -8.37 0.22
C LEU A 300 24.17 -8.34 0.11
N ALA A 301 24.69 -7.23 -0.40
CA ALA A 301 26.07 -6.81 -0.27
C ALA A 301 26.15 -5.66 0.73
N TYR A 302 27.23 -5.54 1.48
CA TYR A 302 27.40 -4.48 2.49
C TYR A 302 28.45 -3.47 2.06
N LEU A 303 28.12 -2.19 2.25
CA LEU A 303 29.07 -1.09 2.06
C LEU A 303 30.02 -0.98 3.25
N THR A 304 31.28 -0.63 2.97
CA THR A 304 32.28 -0.27 3.99
C THR A 304 32.44 1.26 4.03
N GLY A 305 31.94 1.95 5.06
CA GLY A 305 32.13 3.41 5.21
C GLY A 305 30.95 4.19 5.79
N ASP A 306 30.99 5.53 5.64
CA ASP A 306 29.91 6.47 6.01
C ASP A 306 28.64 6.27 5.15
N GLU A 307 27.53 6.87 5.60
CA GLU A 307 26.19 6.89 4.96
C GLU A 307 26.27 6.81 3.42
N PRO A 308 25.61 5.83 2.77
CA PRO A 308 25.68 5.70 1.33
C PRO A 308 25.18 6.97 0.64
N GLY A 309 26.00 7.46 -0.30
CA GLY A 309 25.45 8.18 -1.45
C GLY A 309 24.52 7.25 -2.23
N PHE A 310 23.55 7.82 -2.92
CA PHE A 310 22.51 7.08 -3.64
C PHE A 310 23.10 6.35 -4.87
N GLU A 311 23.58 5.11 -4.68
CA GLU A 311 23.90 4.19 -5.77
C GLU A 311 22.83 3.08 -5.82
N TYR A 312 22.18 2.90 -6.98
CA TYR A 312 21.30 1.74 -7.22
C TYR A 312 22.16 0.47 -7.32
N GLY A 313 22.13 -0.38 -6.28
CA GLY A 313 22.84 -1.66 -6.21
C GLY A 313 22.26 -2.62 -5.16
N SER A 314 22.86 -3.80 -5.01
CA SER A 314 22.53 -4.80 -3.95
C SER A 314 23.02 -4.38 -2.56
N GLU A 315 23.35 -3.11 -2.40
CA GLU A 315 24.11 -2.58 -1.28
C GLU A 315 23.19 -2.20 -0.12
N ALA A 316 23.56 -2.65 1.07
CA ALA A 316 22.91 -2.34 2.33
C ALA A 316 23.91 -1.68 3.27
N ALA A 317 23.38 -0.91 4.21
CA ALA A 317 24.15 -0.29 5.28
C ALA A 317 23.63 -0.78 6.64
N LEU A 318 24.56 -1.10 7.54
CA LEU A 318 24.25 -1.44 8.91
C LEU A 318 24.39 -0.20 9.79
N PHE A 319 23.30 0.19 10.46
CA PHE A 319 23.31 1.26 11.44
C PHE A 319 23.17 0.72 12.85
N THR A 320 23.86 1.37 13.79
CA THR A 320 23.68 1.15 15.23
C THR A 320 23.26 2.45 15.89
N TRP A 321 22.36 2.37 16.86
CA TRP A 321 21.79 3.53 17.52
C TRP A 321 21.98 3.50 19.04
N ASN A 322 22.14 4.71 19.57
CA ASN A 322 22.19 5.04 21.00
C ASN A 322 23.28 4.27 21.77
N ASN A 323 22.89 3.33 22.63
CA ASN A 323 23.80 2.61 23.52
C ASN A 323 24.43 1.34 22.91
N MET A 324 24.16 1.06 21.63
CA MET A 324 24.75 -0.06 20.91
C MET A 324 25.93 0.39 20.06
N THR A 325 27.05 -0.30 20.18
CA THR A 325 28.23 -0.11 19.33
C THR A 325 28.78 -1.46 18.89
N GLU A 326 29.34 -1.54 17.70
CA GLU A 326 30.05 -2.74 17.25
C GLU A 326 31.19 -3.09 18.23
N ALA A 327 31.27 -4.37 18.61
CA ALA A 327 32.26 -4.85 19.56
C ALA A 327 33.65 -4.86 18.92
N ALA A 328 34.67 -4.41 19.66
CA ALA A 328 36.04 -4.35 19.16
C ALA A 328 36.64 -5.74 18.84
N VAL A 329 36.08 -6.79 19.43
CA VAL A 329 36.43 -8.19 19.16
C VAL A 329 35.14 -8.94 18.84
N PRO A 330 34.96 -9.43 17.60
CA PRO A 330 33.82 -10.27 17.24
C PRO A 330 33.74 -11.52 18.11
N GLY A 331 32.51 -11.96 18.40
CA GLY A 331 32.24 -13.21 19.11
C GLY A 331 32.60 -14.47 18.30
N ASP A 332 32.32 -15.63 18.88
CA ASP A 332 32.24 -16.89 18.13
C ASP A 332 31.02 -16.89 17.21
N THR A 333 31.16 -17.43 16.01
CA THR A 333 30.12 -17.43 14.98
C THR A 333 29.14 -18.59 15.15
N SER A 334 27.90 -18.44 14.66
CA SER A 334 26.93 -19.54 14.58
C SER A 334 27.23 -20.41 13.35
N GLU A 335 27.56 -19.75 12.24
CA GLU A 335 28.00 -20.37 11.00
C GLU A 335 29.27 -19.69 10.46
N GLY A 336 29.73 -20.08 9.27
CA GLY A 336 30.71 -19.27 8.52
C GLY A 336 31.94 -18.79 9.30
N SER A 337 32.26 -17.51 9.13
CA SER A 337 33.41 -16.85 9.77
C SER A 337 33.16 -15.39 10.16
N GLU A 338 32.02 -14.83 9.78
CA GLU A 338 31.56 -13.49 10.11
C GLU A 338 30.47 -13.56 11.18
N VAL A 339 30.32 -12.49 11.95
CA VAL A 339 29.26 -12.37 12.98
C VAL A 339 29.08 -10.90 13.34
N TRP A 340 27.85 -10.45 13.53
CA TRP A 340 27.60 -9.15 14.14
C TRP A 340 27.60 -9.27 15.66
N THR A 341 28.59 -8.66 16.31
CA THR A 341 28.69 -8.62 17.77
C THR A 341 28.65 -7.18 18.23
N PHE A 342 27.75 -6.87 19.16
CA PHE A 342 27.55 -5.51 19.67
C PHE A 342 27.73 -5.44 21.18
N ASP A 343 28.47 -4.45 21.64
CA ASP A 343 28.52 -4.03 23.03
C ASP A 343 27.35 -3.06 23.32
N ILE A 344 26.57 -3.37 24.35
CA ILE A 344 25.39 -2.59 24.75
C ILE A 344 25.64 -1.99 26.13
N ALA A 345 25.66 -0.66 26.22
CA ALA A 345 25.77 0.04 27.49
C ALA A 345 24.42 0.07 28.24
N GLY A 346 24.46 -0.14 29.56
CA GLY A 346 23.26 -0.12 30.39
C GLY A 346 22.64 1.28 30.56
N GLY A 347 21.34 1.34 30.76
CA GLY A 347 20.61 2.52 31.25
C GLY A 347 19.84 3.34 30.22
N GLN A 348 19.90 3.02 28.92
CA GLN A 348 19.09 3.64 27.87
C GLN A 348 18.68 2.60 26.82
N TRP A 349 17.80 2.98 25.89
CA TRP A 349 17.40 2.17 24.75
C TRP A 349 18.58 1.90 23.81
N PHE A 350 18.45 0.91 22.93
CA PHE A 350 19.46 0.63 21.91
C PHE A 350 18.80 0.05 20.66
N GLY A 351 19.51 0.06 19.54
CA GLY A 351 19.09 -0.70 18.38
C GLY A 351 20.10 -0.77 17.24
N MET A 352 19.79 -1.59 16.25
CA MET A 352 20.46 -1.67 14.97
C MET A 352 19.47 -1.94 13.85
N GLY A 353 19.86 -1.63 12.61
CA GLY A 353 19.05 -1.89 11.44
C GLY A 353 19.86 -1.98 10.17
N VAL A 354 19.41 -2.88 9.28
CA VAL A 354 19.94 -3.05 7.93
C VAL A 354 19.09 -2.21 6.99
N PHE A 355 19.68 -1.13 6.51
CA PHE A 355 19.06 -0.12 5.66
C PHE A 355 19.30 -0.41 4.18
N LEU A 356 18.25 -0.23 3.38
CA LEU A 356 18.28 -0.36 1.93
C LEU A 356 18.09 1.03 1.31
N PRO A 357 19.10 1.59 0.61
CA PRO A 357 18.98 2.89 -0.07
C PRO A 357 17.82 2.95 -1.07
N ASN A 358 17.48 1.79 -1.65
CA ASN A 358 16.32 1.61 -2.51
C ASN A 358 15.37 0.59 -1.90
N PHE A 359 14.08 0.80 -2.13
CA PHE A 359 13.05 -0.15 -1.73
C PHE A 359 13.26 -1.50 -2.44
N ARG A 360 13.00 -2.58 -1.71
CA ARG A 360 13.07 -3.94 -2.22
C ARG A 360 11.71 -4.59 -2.17
N ASN A 361 11.33 -5.23 -3.27
CA ASN A 361 10.05 -5.91 -3.37
C ASN A 361 10.17 -7.34 -2.81
N MET A 362 9.73 -7.47 -1.57
CA MET A 362 9.70 -8.71 -0.78
C MET A 362 8.28 -9.30 -0.70
N LYS A 363 7.36 -8.98 -1.63
CA LYS A 363 5.96 -9.44 -1.56
C LYS A 363 5.81 -10.96 -1.45
N ASN A 364 6.75 -11.70 -2.04
CA ASN A 364 6.80 -13.17 -2.00
C ASN A 364 7.18 -13.76 -0.64
N TYR A 365 7.36 -12.95 0.39
CA TYR A 365 7.75 -13.38 1.74
C TYR A 365 6.71 -13.02 2.81
N SER A 366 5.61 -12.36 2.45
CA SER A 366 4.59 -11.85 3.40
C SER A 366 3.96 -12.93 4.31
N ASP A 367 4.12 -14.21 3.94
CA ASP A 367 3.61 -15.38 4.65
C ASP A 367 4.72 -16.43 4.89
N GLY A 368 5.98 -16.01 4.78
CA GLY A 368 7.15 -16.83 5.01
C GLY A 368 7.69 -16.66 6.43
N PHE A 369 9.01 -16.82 6.58
CA PHE A 369 9.69 -16.69 7.86
C PHE A 369 10.93 -15.81 7.77
N LEU A 370 11.18 -15.04 8.81
CA LEU A 370 12.47 -14.40 9.07
C LEU A 370 13.24 -15.28 10.04
N HIS A 371 14.41 -15.74 9.62
CA HIS A 371 15.33 -16.51 10.43
C HIS A 371 16.54 -15.67 10.83
N PHE A 372 17.02 -15.89 12.03
CA PHE A 372 18.32 -15.40 12.49
C PHE A 372 18.80 -16.23 13.67
N ASP A 373 20.10 -16.38 13.77
CA ASP A 373 20.75 -16.91 14.96
C ASP A 373 21.05 -15.78 15.93
N ILE A 374 20.80 -16.00 17.22
CA ILE A 374 21.05 -15.02 18.27
C ILE A 374 21.73 -15.68 19.47
N LYS A 375 22.67 -14.95 20.06
CA LYS A 375 23.35 -15.32 21.31
C LYS A 375 23.35 -14.11 22.24
N THR A 376 22.70 -14.25 23.39
CA THR A 376 22.55 -13.16 24.36
C THR A 376 22.31 -13.67 25.78
N THR A 377 22.61 -12.81 26.76
CA THR A 377 22.20 -12.95 28.17
C THR A 377 21.38 -11.75 28.65
N LEU A 378 20.90 -10.91 27.72
CA LEU A 378 20.12 -9.71 28.05
C LEU A 378 18.86 -10.09 28.82
N THR A 379 18.55 -9.44 29.93
CA THR A 379 17.32 -9.75 30.69
C THR A 379 16.09 -8.97 30.21
N ASP A 380 16.29 -7.92 29.44
CA ASP A 380 15.25 -7.08 28.88
C ASP A 380 14.69 -7.67 27.58
N ASP A 381 13.39 -7.47 27.32
CA ASP A 381 12.75 -7.86 26.07
C ASP A 381 13.29 -7.08 24.88
N ILE A 382 13.50 -7.80 23.79
CA ILE A 382 14.02 -7.25 22.53
C ILE A 382 12.87 -7.27 21.54
N LYS A 383 12.87 -6.35 20.58
CA LYS A 383 11.96 -6.36 19.43
C LYS A 383 12.75 -6.49 18.12
N ILE A 384 12.24 -7.33 17.23
CA ILE A 384 12.74 -7.54 15.87
C ILE A 384 11.81 -6.82 14.91
N GLY A 385 12.34 -6.04 13.98
CA GLY A 385 11.53 -5.19 13.14
C GLY A 385 11.89 -5.22 11.66
N VAL A 386 10.92 -4.81 10.86
CA VAL A 386 11.07 -4.47 9.43
C VAL A 386 10.39 -3.12 9.18
N LYS A 387 10.84 -2.39 8.17
CA LYS A 387 10.28 -1.09 7.81
C LYS A 387 10.03 -1.04 6.31
N SER A 388 8.86 -0.56 5.91
CA SER A 388 8.48 -0.31 4.52
C SER A 388 8.17 1.17 4.28
N SER A 389 8.10 1.59 3.00
CA SER A 389 7.69 2.96 2.66
C SER A 389 6.27 3.26 3.19
N ARG A 390 5.38 2.26 3.05
CA ARG A 390 4.00 2.29 3.52
C ARG A 390 3.87 1.47 4.82
N GLY A 391 3.24 2.04 5.84
CA GLY A 391 2.97 1.36 7.13
C GLY A 391 4.06 1.51 8.20
N GLY A 392 5.23 2.06 7.82
CA GLY A 392 6.28 2.43 8.75
C GLY A 392 7.00 1.21 9.33
N GLU A 393 7.34 1.28 10.61
CA GLU A 393 8.02 0.20 11.32
C GLU A 393 7.02 -0.82 11.85
N SER A 394 7.30 -2.09 11.62
CA SER A 394 6.54 -3.20 12.20
C SER A 394 7.47 -4.02 13.10
N TRP A 395 7.05 -4.24 14.34
CA TRP A 395 7.87 -4.83 15.40
C TRP A 395 7.24 -6.10 15.97
N GLN A 396 8.07 -7.10 16.26
CA GLN A 396 7.72 -8.33 16.96
C GLN A 396 8.59 -8.47 18.21
N TRP A 397 7.97 -8.61 19.38
CA TRP A 397 8.69 -8.80 20.63
C TRP A 397 9.22 -10.23 20.77
N ILE A 398 10.48 -10.38 21.18
CA ILE A 398 11.12 -11.65 21.54
C ILE A 398 11.57 -11.60 23.01
N GLY A 399 11.07 -12.59 23.76
CA GLY A 399 11.24 -12.70 25.21
C GLY A 399 11.13 -14.12 25.75
N ASP A 400 11.16 -14.28 27.06
CA ASP A 400 11.07 -15.62 27.69
C ASP A 400 9.76 -16.35 27.32
N GLY A 401 8.70 -15.59 27.02
CA GLY A 401 7.43 -16.12 26.50
C GLY A 401 7.47 -16.61 25.04
N THR A 402 8.58 -16.39 24.33
CA THR A 402 8.72 -16.72 22.89
C THR A 402 9.60 -17.93 22.62
N ALA A 403 9.77 -18.82 23.60
CA ALA A 403 10.52 -20.08 23.44
C ALA A 403 10.01 -20.92 22.25
N GLY A 404 8.73 -20.81 21.89
CA GLY A 404 8.15 -21.46 20.71
C GLY A 404 8.70 -20.95 19.37
N LEU A 405 9.31 -19.76 19.34
CA LEU A 405 10.01 -19.20 18.18
C LEU A 405 11.49 -19.63 18.13
N GLY A 406 11.96 -20.41 19.11
CA GLY A 406 13.36 -20.84 19.23
C GLY A 406 14.26 -19.89 20.04
N PHE A 407 13.72 -18.86 20.66
CA PHE A 407 14.51 -17.88 21.41
C PHE A 407 14.84 -18.33 22.85
N ALA A 408 16.10 -18.15 23.26
CA ALA A 408 16.55 -18.30 24.63
C ALA A 408 17.76 -17.39 24.94
N ARG A 409 17.96 -17.08 26.23
CA ARG A 409 18.95 -16.10 26.71
C ARG A 409 20.00 -16.70 27.63
N ASP A 410 20.35 -17.96 27.41
CA ASP A 410 21.28 -18.75 28.23
C ASP A 410 22.77 -18.54 27.84
N GLY A 411 23.05 -17.58 26.96
CA GLY A 411 24.39 -17.31 26.44
C GLY A 411 24.89 -18.35 25.42
N LEU A 412 24.02 -19.19 24.88
CA LEU A 412 24.30 -20.07 23.74
C LEU A 412 23.63 -19.52 22.46
N TRP A 413 24.05 -20.05 21.30
CA TRP A 413 23.40 -19.77 20.02
C TRP A 413 22.06 -20.48 19.94
N HIS A 414 21.04 -19.75 19.51
CA HIS A 414 19.73 -20.29 19.18
C HIS A 414 19.22 -19.70 17.87
N THR A 415 18.61 -20.54 17.04
CA THR A 415 17.92 -20.10 15.83
C THR A 415 16.52 -19.63 16.17
N VAL A 416 16.21 -18.40 15.81
CA VAL A 416 14.88 -17.82 15.95
C VAL A 416 14.21 -17.77 14.58
N SER A 417 12.95 -18.19 14.52
CA SER A 417 12.12 -18.15 13.31
C SER A 417 10.85 -17.36 13.58
N ILE A 418 10.72 -16.18 12.98
CA ILE A 418 9.56 -15.30 13.12
C ILE A 418 8.68 -15.41 11.88
N PRO A 419 7.40 -15.80 12.01
CA PRO A 419 6.44 -15.74 10.90
C PRO A 419 6.31 -14.31 10.37
N LEU A 420 6.56 -14.11 9.08
CA LEU A 420 6.54 -12.77 8.47
C LEU A 420 5.13 -12.18 8.39
N ASN A 421 4.09 -13.03 8.41
CA ASN A 421 2.70 -12.58 8.52
C ASN A 421 2.38 -11.86 9.84
N GLY A 422 3.24 -12.00 10.87
CA GLY A 422 3.15 -11.25 12.12
C GLY A 422 3.40 -9.74 11.92
N TYR A 423 4.15 -9.34 10.89
CA TYR A 423 4.42 -7.94 10.56
C TYR A 423 3.26 -7.29 9.81
N ALA A 424 2.09 -7.29 10.44
CA ALA A 424 0.81 -6.97 9.79
C ALA A 424 0.73 -5.56 9.16
N ASN A 425 1.60 -4.64 9.60
CA ASN A 425 1.63 -3.26 9.10
C ASN A 425 2.70 -3.03 8.00
N ALA A 426 3.50 -4.04 7.64
CA ALA A 426 4.54 -3.88 6.63
C ALA A 426 3.97 -4.06 5.21
N ASP A 427 4.25 -3.10 4.32
CA ASP A 427 4.08 -3.26 2.88
C ASP A 427 5.30 -3.97 2.30
N PHE A 428 5.19 -5.28 2.11
CA PHE A 428 6.28 -6.09 1.61
C PHE A 428 6.74 -5.72 0.19
N ASN A 429 5.98 -4.93 -0.57
CA ASN A 429 6.43 -4.45 -1.88
C ASN A 429 7.55 -3.40 -1.77
N THR A 430 7.71 -2.78 -0.61
CA THR A 430 8.53 -1.58 -0.44
C THR A 430 9.40 -1.63 0.81
N ILE A 431 9.99 -2.80 1.10
CA ILE A 431 10.86 -2.94 2.26
C ILE A 431 12.09 -2.03 2.12
N HIS A 432 12.34 -1.24 3.16
CA HIS A 432 13.40 -0.23 3.24
C HIS A 432 14.37 -0.47 4.40
N GLN A 433 13.91 -1.08 5.49
CA GLN A 433 14.78 -1.69 6.48
C GLN A 433 14.37 -3.15 6.66
N ILE A 434 15.23 -4.05 6.24
CA ILE A 434 14.90 -5.48 6.06
C ILE A 434 15.15 -6.32 7.31
N PHE A 435 15.91 -5.78 8.27
CA PHE A 435 16.12 -6.41 9.57
C PHE A 435 16.50 -5.33 10.59
N MET A 436 15.79 -5.28 11.71
CA MET A 436 16.07 -4.38 12.82
C MET A 436 16.02 -5.11 14.14
N ILE A 437 16.81 -4.68 15.10
CA ILE A 437 16.73 -5.09 16.50
C ILE A 437 16.71 -3.85 17.38
N ALA A 438 15.83 -3.80 18.38
CA ALA A 438 15.84 -2.73 19.38
C ALA A 438 15.37 -3.22 20.76
N ALA A 439 15.67 -2.46 21.82
CA ALA A 439 15.06 -2.62 23.13
C ALA A 439 15.00 -1.27 23.88
N ASP A 440 14.01 -1.11 24.76
CA ASP A 440 13.71 0.19 25.39
C ASP A 440 14.69 0.55 26.53
N SER A 441 15.30 -0.44 27.19
CA SER A 441 16.42 -0.21 28.10
C SER A 441 17.21 -1.48 28.37
N ALA A 442 18.53 -1.43 28.29
CA ALA A 442 19.38 -2.47 28.86
C ALA A 442 19.61 -2.19 30.35
N SER A 443 19.14 -3.05 31.24
CA SER A 443 19.27 -2.92 32.70
C SER A 443 20.73 -3.02 33.19
N ALA A 444 21.60 -3.70 32.43
CA ALA A 444 23.03 -3.79 32.65
C ALA A 444 23.77 -3.82 31.30
N SER A 445 25.08 -3.56 31.33
CA SER A 445 25.89 -3.71 30.12
C SER A 445 26.03 -5.17 29.74
N THR A 446 25.89 -5.48 28.45
CA THR A 446 25.95 -6.84 27.92
C THR A 446 26.45 -6.84 26.48
N THR A 447 26.66 -8.04 25.94
CA THR A 447 26.92 -8.26 24.52
C THR A 447 25.72 -8.96 23.89
N LEU A 448 25.47 -8.65 22.62
CA LEU A 448 24.50 -9.32 21.75
C LEU A 448 25.23 -9.77 20.49
N SER A 449 25.07 -11.02 20.08
CA SER A 449 25.60 -11.54 18.82
C SER A 449 24.47 -12.04 17.94
N ILE A 450 24.55 -11.73 16.64
CA ILE A 450 23.58 -12.07 15.60
C ILE A 450 24.35 -12.65 14.42
N ASP A 451 23.82 -13.71 13.86
CA ASP A 451 24.38 -14.39 12.69
C ASP A 451 23.25 -15.01 11.84
N ASN A 452 23.56 -15.48 10.64
CA ASN A 452 22.68 -16.29 9.80
C ASN A 452 21.26 -15.70 9.60
N VAL A 453 21.18 -14.43 9.21
CA VAL A 453 19.92 -13.72 8.96
C VAL A 453 19.47 -13.98 7.53
N TYR A 454 18.32 -14.62 7.34
CA TYR A 454 17.74 -14.88 6.02
C TYR A 454 16.22 -14.97 6.06
N TRP A 455 15.61 -14.74 4.90
CA TRP A 455 14.18 -14.78 4.69
C TRP A 455 13.80 -16.04 3.92
N GLU A 456 12.81 -16.77 4.45
CA GLU A 456 12.14 -17.89 3.79
C GLU A 456 10.88 -17.38 3.08
N PRO A 457 10.65 -17.78 1.81
CA PRO A 457 9.51 -17.28 1.04
C PRO A 457 8.17 -17.76 1.57
N SER A 458 7.11 -17.10 1.13
CA SER A 458 5.73 -17.40 1.46
C SER A 458 5.36 -18.84 1.14
N VAL A 459 4.66 -19.47 2.07
CA VAL A 459 3.94 -20.71 1.80
C VAL A 459 2.63 -20.42 1.07
N VAL A 460 2.12 -21.40 0.32
CA VAL A 460 0.82 -21.27 -0.34
C VAL A 460 -0.27 -21.06 0.70
N ARG A 461 -0.99 -19.95 0.57
CA ARG A 461 -2.12 -19.61 1.46
C ARG A 461 -3.22 -20.67 1.34
N PRO A 462 -3.78 -21.16 2.46
CA PRO A 462 -4.99 -21.96 2.44
C PRO A 462 -6.11 -21.19 1.73
N ARG A 463 -6.72 -21.84 0.74
CA ARG A 463 -7.83 -21.29 -0.02
C ARG A 463 -9.02 -22.24 0.05
N PRO A 464 -10.01 -21.97 0.92
CA PRO A 464 -11.22 -22.78 1.00
C PRO A 464 -11.92 -22.86 -0.36
N SER A 465 -12.57 -24.00 -0.65
CA SER A 465 -13.32 -24.17 -1.89
C SER A 465 -14.61 -23.34 -1.91
N SER A 466 -15.39 -23.39 -2.99
CA SER A 466 -16.73 -22.78 -3.01
C SER A 466 -17.66 -23.41 -1.97
N GLY A 467 -18.52 -22.61 -1.35
CA GLY A 467 -19.51 -23.06 -0.35
C GLY A 467 -19.47 -22.24 0.93
N ASN A 468 -19.65 -22.92 2.06
CA ASN A 468 -19.60 -22.35 3.39
C ASN A 468 -18.31 -22.77 4.10
N PHE A 469 -17.51 -21.82 4.56
CA PHE A 469 -16.24 -22.07 5.25
C PHE A 469 -16.41 -21.80 6.75
N GLY A 470 -16.28 -22.86 7.56
CA GLY A 470 -16.46 -22.77 9.01
C GLY A 470 -15.24 -22.20 9.72
N VAL A 471 -15.41 -21.18 10.56
CA VAL A 471 -14.34 -20.66 11.44
C VAL A 471 -14.47 -21.26 12.84
N TYR A 472 -15.69 -21.26 13.38
CA TYR A 472 -16.04 -21.87 14.65
C TYR A 472 -17.51 -22.26 14.63
N THR A 473 -17.79 -23.52 14.32
CA THR A 473 -19.16 -24.05 14.18
C THR A 473 -19.11 -25.55 14.31
N GLU A 474 -20.16 -26.18 14.85
CA GLU A 474 -20.31 -27.65 14.86
C GLU A 474 -21.21 -28.11 13.70
N THR A 475 -22.04 -27.21 13.16
CA THR A 475 -23.00 -27.47 12.10
C THR A 475 -22.35 -27.85 10.76
N PRO A 476 -22.59 -29.07 10.24
CA PRO A 476 -21.97 -29.53 8.98
C PRO A 476 -22.34 -28.68 7.75
N ALA A 477 -23.52 -28.05 7.74
CA ALA A 477 -23.94 -27.18 6.64
C ALA A 477 -23.09 -25.91 6.53
N ASN A 478 -22.42 -25.50 7.61
CA ASN A 478 -21.57 -24.32 7.66
C ASN A 478 -20.13 -24.62 7.21
N LYS A 479 -19.81 -25.89 6.88
CA LYS A 479 -18.45 -26.39 6.57
C LYS A 479 -18.34 -27.02 5.18
N THR A 480 -19.23 -26.68 4.26
CA THR A 480 -19.25 -27.32 2.92
C THR A 480 -18.01 -27.02 2.08
N ALA A 481 -17.26 -25.97 2.43
CA ALA A 481 -15.97 -25.61 1.85
C ALA A 481 -14.76 -25.97 2.74
N GLY A 482 -14.97 -26.77 3.79
CA GLY A 482 -13.99 -27.03 4.85
C GLY A 482 -14.17 -26.14 6.07
N GLU A 483 -13.22 -26.25 6.99
CA GLU A 483 -13.22 -25.51 8.26
C GLU A 483 -11.80 -25.12 8.67
N TYR A 484 -11.72 -24.07 9.49
CA TYR A 484 -10.53 -23.70 10.24
C TYR A 484 -10.42 -24.56 11.50
N LEU A 485 -9.36 -25.35 11.59
CA LEU A 485 -9.13 -26.25 12.71
C LEU A 485 -8.33 -25.54 13.81
N LEU A 486 -9.01 -25.17 14.89
CA LEU A 486 -8.39 -24.56 16.06
C LEU A 486 -7.27 -25.44 16.65
N GLY A 487 -6.10 -24.85 16.88
CA GLY A 487 -4.87 -25.52 17.34
C GLY A 487 -4.09 -26.26 16.25
N VAL A 488 -4.59 -26.27 15.00
CA VAL A 488 -3.92 -26.88 13.84
C VAL A 488 -3.63 -25.82 12.78
N ASP A 489 -4.66 -25.14 12.30
CA ASP A 489 -4.56 -24.09 11.28
C ASP A 489 -4.21 -22.73 11.89
N GLY A 490 -4.34 -22.61 13.22
CA GLY A 490 -3.96 -21.45 14.03
C GLY A 490 -4.71 -21.44 15.36
N GLU A 491 -4.77 -20.29 16.02
CA GLU A 491 -5.27 -20.17 17.40
C GLU A 491 -6.39 -19.13 17.55
N PHE A 492 -7.07 -19.17 18.69
CA PHE A 492 -7.96 -18.11 19.15
C PHE A 492 -7.24 -17.33 20.25
N PHE A 493 -6.78 -16.12 19.93
CA PHE A 493 -6.02 -15.30 20.86
C PHE A 493 -6.92 -14.32 21.60
N ILE A 494 -6.88 -14.37 22.93
CA ILE A 494 -7.40 -13.31 23.80
C ILE A 494 -6.27 -12.31 24.02
N TRP A 495 -6.46 -11.06 23.61
CA TRP A 495 -5.42 -10.04 23.71
C TRP A 495 -5.23 -9.62 25.16
N SER A 496 -3.98 -9.63 25.62
CA SER A 496 -3.56 -9.18 26.95
C SER A 496 -4.42 -9.77 28.10
N GLU A 497 -4.89 -11.02 27.94
CA GLU A 497 -5.74 -11.71 28.93
C GLU A 497 -7.01 -10.90 29.29
N THR A 498 -7.53 -10.11 28.37
CA THR A 498 -8.63 -9.16 28.62
C THR A 498 -10.00 -9.80 28.84
N LEU A 499 -10.17 -11.07 28.46
CA LEU A 499 -11.41 -11.83 28.59
C LEU A 499 -11.19 -13.08 29.44
N ASN A 500 -12.13 -13.35 30.33
CA ASN A 500 -12.20 -14.60 31.08
C ASN A 500 -13.34 -15.48 30.54
N PRO A 501 -13.08 -16.77 30.28
CA PRO A 501 -14.14 -17.70 29.91
C PRO A 501 -15.14 -17.86 31.04
N VAL A 502 -16.43 -17.91 30.71
CA VAL A 502 -17.53 -18.18 31.64
C VAL A 502 -18.35 -19.37 31.18
N ALA A 503 -19.40 -19.73 31.93
CA ALA A 503 -20.24 -20.86 31.60
C ALA A 503 -20.88 -20.68 30.20
N GLN A 504 -20.71 -21.70 29.36
CA GLN A 504 -21.30 -21.77 28.04
C GLN A 504 -22.78 -22.18 28.12
N SER A 505 -23.58 -21.62 27.22
CA SER A 505 -24.96 -22.00 26.92
C SER A 505 -25.15 -21.94 25.39
N PRO A 506 -24.56 -22.91 24.66
CA PRO A 506 -24.42 -22.88 23.20
C PRO A 506 -25.73 -22.62 22.45
N TYR A 507 -25.64 -22.04 21.26
CA TYR A 507 -26.80 -21.80 20.38
C TYR A 507 -27.34 -23.13 19.88
N GLU A 508 -26.42 -23.99 19.48
CA GLU A 508 -26.63 -25.36 19.06
C GLU A 508 -25.47 -26.23 19.59
N GLY A 509 -25.44 -27.51 19.23
CA GLY A 509 -24.27 -28.33 19.53
C GLY A 509 -23.88 -28.46 21.01
N THR A 510 -22.58 -28.47 21.26
CA THR A 510 -21.97 -28.67 22.57
C THR A 510 -21.02 -27.55 23.00
N GLU A 511 -20.58 -26.67 22.09
CA GLU A 511 -19.55 -25.66 22.39
C GLU A 511 -19.94 -24.25 21.91
N SER A 512 -19.55 -23.24 22.67
CA SER A 512 -19.69 -21.82 22.30
C SER A 512 -18.58 -20.99 22.94
N LEU A 513 -18.32 -19.80 22.42
CA LEU A 513 -17.36 -18.86 23.01
C LEU A 513 -18.09 -17.92 23.98
N SER A 514 -17.93 -18.13 25.29
CA SER A 514 -18.63 -17.37 26.34
C SER A 514 -17.64 -16.62 27.23
N PHE A 515 -17.75 -15.28 27.30
CA PHE A 515 -16.76 -14.43 27.96
C PHE A 515 -17.36 -13.31 28.82
N THR A 516 -16.55 -12.86 29.78
CA THR A 516 -16.69 -11.58 30.50
C THR A 516 -15.34 -10.87 30.55
N SER A 517 -15.30 -9.55 30.66
CA SER A 517 -14.02 -8.83 30.80
C SER A 517 -13.28 -9.20 32.09
N ALA A 518 -11.95 -9.24 32.00
CA ALA A 518 -11.11 -9.40 33.17
C ALA A 518 -11.23 -8.20 34.13
N PRO A 519 -11.19 -8.42 35.46
CA PRO A 519 -11.40 -7.35 36.43
C PRO A 519 -10.38 -6.20 36.27
N GLY A 520 -10.88 -4.96 36.31
CA GLY A 520 -10.04 -3.76 36.32
C GLY A 520 -9.57 -3.27 34.94
N LEU A 521 -9.88 -4.00 33.87
CA LEU A 521 -9.62 -3.55 32.51
C LEU A 521 -10.83 -2.80 31.95
N GLN A 522 -10.58 -1.77 31.16
CA GLN A 522 -11.60 -0.98 30.45
C GLN A 522 -11.45 -1.18 28.94
N TRP A 523 -11.03 -2.36 28.52
CA TRP A 523 -11.04 -2.76 27.12
C TRP A 523 -11.00 -4.28 27.07
N PHE A 524 -11.37 -4.85 25.92
CA PHE A 524 -11.21 -6.27 25.66
C PHE A 524 -11.05 -6.53 24.19
N GLY A 525 -10.36 -7.62 23.84
CA GLY A 525 -10.40 -8.10 22.47
C GLY A 525 -9.84 -9.50 22.29
N ALA A 526 -10.28 -10.13 21.20
CA ALA A 526 -9.85 -11.46 20.82
C ALA A 526 -10.05 -11.69 19.32
N ALA A 527 -9.31 -12.65 18.76
CA ALA A 527 -9.43 -12.99 17.35
C ALA A 527 -9.04 -14.44 17.02
N PHE A 528 -9.68 -14.99 15.99
CA PHE A 528 -9.22 -16.19 15.30
C PHE A 528 -8.09 -15.83 14.34
N THR A 529 -6.87 -16.26 14.66
CA THR A 529 -5.65 -15.88 13.93
C THR A 529 -5.00 -17.13 13.34
N PRO A 530 -5.07 -17.33 12.01
CA PRO A 530 -4.44 -18.47 11.37
C PRO A 530 -2.90 -18.35 11.42
N ALA A 531 -2.22 -19.49 11.41
CA ALA A 531 -0.76 -19.56 11.37
C ALA A 531 -0.19 -19.08 10.01
N VAL A 532 -1.00 -19.19 8.95
CA VAL A 532 -0.73 -18.69 7.59
C VAL A 532 -1.97 -17.93 7.13
N LYS A 533 -1.83 -16.78 6.46
CA LYS A 533 -3.01 -16.02 6.00
C LYS A 533 -3.87 -16.85 5.05
N TYR A 534 -5.19 -16.66 5.11
CA TYR A 534 -6.14 -17.32 4.23
C TYR A 534 -6.46 -16.46 3.01
N ASP A 535 -6.67 -17.12 1.86
CA ASP A 535 -7.32 -16.51 0.70
C ASP A 535 -8.83 -16.82 0.75
N LEU A 536 -9.61 -15.82 1.15
CA LEU A 536 -11.08 -15.83 1.21
C LEU A 536 -11.73 -15.09 0.03
N SER A 537 -10.99 -14.82 -1.05
CA SER A 537 -11.53 -14.11 -2.24
C SER A 537 -12.75 -14.79 -2.88
N ALA A 538 -13.03 -16.06 -2.56
CA ALA A 538 -14.21 -16.76 -3.07
C ALA A 538 -15.53 -16.17 -2.54
N TRP A 539 -15.46 -15.41 -1.44
CA TRP A 539 -16.58 -14.70 -0.84
C TRP A 539 -16.68 -13.24 -1.27
N ASP A 540 -15.77 -12.74 -2.10
CA ASP A 540 -15.86 -11.41 -2.70
C ASP A 540 -16.89 -11.38 -3.84
N ASN A 541 -18.17 -11.46 -3.45
CA ASN A 541 -19.29 -11.42 -4.37
C ASN A 541 -20.56 -10.93 -3.65
N PRO A 542 -21.62 -10.53 -4.38
CA PRO A 542 -22.83 -9.98 -3.76
C PRO A 542 -23.57 -10.92 -2.80
N ASN A 543 -23.29 -12.23 -2.82
CA ASN A 543 -23.89 -13.21 -1.92
C ASN A 543 -22.98 -13.61 -0.76
N GLY A 544 -21.72 -13.16 -0.74
CA GLY A 544 -20.77 -13.44 0.33
C GLY A 544 -21.21 -12.82 1.65
N LYS A 545 -21.18 -13.59 2.73
CA LYS A 545 -21.53 -13.13 4.08
C LYS A 545 -20.60 -13.71 5.14
N LEU A 546 -20.29 -12.91 6.17
CA LEU A 546 -19.82 -13.39 7.47
C LEU A 546 -21.06 -13.62 8.35
N ASN A 547 -21.18 -14.83 8.90
CA ASN A 547 -22.32 -15.26 9.70
C ASN A 547 -21.83 -15.65 11.08
N PHE A 548 -22.60 -15.31 12.11
CA PHE A 548 -22.39 -15.76 13.48
C PHE A 548 -23.67 -15.60 14.30
N SER A 549 -23.82 -16.44 15.32
CA SER A 549 -24.86 -16.30 16.32
C SER A 549 -24.27 -15.62 17.54
N MET A 550 -25.01 -14.69 18.16
CA MET A 550 -24.57 -14.05 19.39
C MET A 550 -25.70 -13.71 20.36
N LYS A 551 -25.36 -13.59 21.64
CA LYS A 551 -26.22 -13.03 22.68
C LYS A 551 -25.41 -12.23 23.70
N THR A 552 -26.02 -11.18 24.22
CA THR A 552 -25.51 -10.40 25.36
C THR A 552 -26.64 -9.57 25.98
N ASN A 553 -26.58 -9.33 27.29
CA ASN A 553 -27.37 -8.30 27.98
C ASN A 553 -26.57 -7.02 28.24
N SER A 554 -25.29 -7.00 27.86
CA SER A 554 -24.40 -5.90 28.13
C SER A 554 -24.82 -4.65 27.36
N SER A 555 -24.87 -3.51 28.05
CA SER A 555 -25.07 -2.19 27.44
C SER A 555 -23.76 -1.58 26.92
N THR A 556 -22.71 -2.38 26.77
CA THR A 556 -21.40 -1.94 26.31
C THR A 556 -21.33 -1.88 24.80
N THR A 557 -20.75 -0.81 24.26
CA THR A 557 -20.41 -0.74 22.83
C THR A 557 -19.24 -1.67 22.54
N PHE A 558 -19.33 -2.44 21.47
CA PHE A 558 -18.25 -3.31 21.01
C PHE A 558 -18.20 -3.31 19.48
N TYR A 559 -17.18 -3.96 18.92
CA TYR A 559 -16.92 -4.05 17.51
C TYR A 559 -16.69 -5.50 17.12
N VAL A 560 -17.18 -5.88 15.95
CA VAL A 560 -16.82 -7.14 15.27
C VAL A 560 -16.03 -6.77 14.02
N GLY A 561 -14.97 -7.50 13.74
CA GLY A 561 -14.05 -7.14 12.67
C GLY A 561 -13.37 -8.32 11.99
N MET A 562 -12.58 -7.97 10.99
CA MET A 562 -11.66 -8.86 10.27
C MET A 562 -10.36 -8.08 10.07
N LYS A 563 -9.23 -8.80 10.07
CA LYS A 563 -7.93 -8.25 9.67
C LYS A 563 -7.38 -9.01 8.46
N SER A 564 -6.86 -8.25 7.51
CA SER A 564 -6.23 -8.68 6.26
C SER A 564 -5.05 -7.75 5.94
N GLY A 565 -4.18 -8.14 5.01
CA GLY A 565 -2.97 -7.37 4.69
C GLY A 565 -3.20 -6.06 3.91
N ASN A 566 -2.09 -5.37 3.65
CA ASN A 566 -1.72 -4.25 2.74
C ASN A 566 -2.71 -3.13 2.35
N VAL A 567 -4.01 -3.22 2.57
CA VAL A 567 -4.92 -2.06 2.47
C VAL A 567 -4.72 -1.23 3.71
N ILE A 568 -4.78 0.08 3.65
CA ILE A 568 -4.70 0.85 4.88
C ILE A 568 -6.14 1.02 5.42
N GLY A 569 -6.48 0.31 6.51
CA GLY A 569 -7.76 0.48 7.18
C GLY A 569 -7.78 1.74 8.06
N PRO A 570 -8.93 2.13 8.61
CA PRO A 570 -9.00 3.21 9.59
C PRO A 570 -8.01 2.98 10.75
N PRO A 571 -7.52 4.03 11.43
CA PRO A 571 -6.79 3.85 12.68
C PRO A 571 -7.64 2.98 13.62
N SER A 572 -6.99 2.13 14.40
CA SER A 572 -7.70 1.31 15.38
C SER A 572 -8.60 2.23 16.23
N PRO A 573 -9.76 1.76 16.76
CA PRO A 573 -10.67 2.55 17.60
C PRO A 573 -10.05 3.07 18.92
N GLU A 574 -8.74 2.94 19.02
CA GLU A 574 -7.89 2.69 20.15
C GLU A 574 -6.82 3.80 20.22
N GLY A 575 -6.47 4.48 19.11
CA GLY A 575 -5.55 5.63 19.11
C GLY A 575 -4.16 5.35 19.70
N TRP A 576 -3.63 4.13 19.52
CA TRP A 576 -2.37 3.72 20.16
C TRP A 576 -1.21 4.45 19.50
N ALA A 577 -0.39 5.10 20.32
CA ALA A 577 0.74 5.91 19.88
C ALA A 577 1.88 5.13 19.18
N ASN A 578 1.79 3.80 19.10
CA ASN A 578 2.85 2.91 18.61
C ASN A 578 2.45 2.02 17.42
N GLU A 579 1.20 2.10 16.95
CA GLU A 579 0.85 1.63 15.61
C GLU A 579 0.71 2.90 14.75
N GLY A 580 1.28 2.93 13.54
CA GLY A 580 1.21 4.10 12.67
C GLY A 580 -0.23 4.58 12.41
N PRO A 581 -0.44 5.69 11.67
CA PRO A 581 -1.72 6.39 11.56
C PRO A 581 -2.91 5.63 10.93
N ALA A 582 -2.86 4.31 10.81
CA ALA A 582 -3.91 3.52 10.18
C ALA A 582 -3.75 2.02 10.46
N GLY A 583 -4.82 1.33 10.87
CA GLY A 583 -4.78 -0.12 11.08
C GLY A 583 -4.73 -0.82 9.73
N VAL A 584 -3.60 -1.43 9.37
CA VAL A 584 -3.45 -2.06 8.05
C VAL A 584 -4.45 -3.22 7.89
N GLY A 585 -5.31 -3.06 6.89
CA GLY A 585 -6.29 -3.98 6.32
C GLY A 585 -7.30 -4.51 7.33
N GLN A 586 -7.71 -3.65 8.26
CA GLN A 586 -8.58 -4.01 9.37
C GLN A 586 -9.89 -3.22 9.33
N VAL A 587 -11.01 -3.93 9.40
CA VAL A 587 -12.36 -3.33 9.40
C VAL A 587 -13.08 -3.61 10.71
N TRP A 588 -13.88 -2.63 11.16
CA TRP A 588 -14.66 -2.72 12.39
C TRP A 588 -16.11 -2.32 12.17
N ILE A 589 -17.02 -3.21 12.58
CA ILE A 589 -18.46 -2.98 12.58
C ILE A 589 -18.89 -2.71 14.01
N LYS A 590 -19.43 -1.51 14.23
CA LYS A 590 -19.81 -1.03 15.56
C LYS A 590 -21.18 -1.57 15.97
N PHE A 591 -21.22 -2.24 17.12
CA PHE A 591 -22.42 -2.63 17.85
C PHE A 591 -22.58 -1.70 19.06
N ALA A 592 -23.50 -0.74 18.96
CA ALA A 592 -23.76 0.23 20.01
C ALA A 592 -25.24 0.17 20.47
N PRO A 593 -25.50 0.25 21.79
CA PRO A 593 -26.87 0.16 22.32
C PRO A 593 -27.83 1.15 21.65
N GLY A 594 -28.95 0.64 21.14
CA GLY A 594 -29.98 1.42 20.46
C GLY A 594 -29.69 1.71 18.98
N SER A 595 -28.53 1.29 18.48
CA SER A 595 -28.11 1.38 17.09
C SER A 595 -27.33 0.14 16.65
N ASP A 596 -27.65 -1.02 17.23
CA ASP A 596 -27.01 -2.29 16.86
C ASP A 596 -27.41 -2.67 15.43
N PRO A 597 -26.43 -2.97 14.54
CA PRO A 597 -26.69 -3.27 13.14
C PRO A 597 -27.21 -4.70 12.95
N TYR A 598 -27.59 -5.02 11.71
CA TYR A 598 -27.94 -6.38 11.26
C TYR A 598 -29.02 -7.08 12.09
N GLY A 599 -29.92 -6.30 12.71
CA GLY A 599 -31.07 -6.82 13.44
C GLY A 599 -30.77 -7.37 14.83
N PHE A 600 -29.56 -7.16 15.37
CA PHE A 600 -29.20 -7.61 16.71
C PHE A 600 -30.01 -6.90 17.80
N ILE A 601 -30.42 -7.66 18.84
CA ILE A 601 -31.09 -7.13 20.03
C ILE A 601 -30.38 -7.64 21.29
N ARG A 602 -30.06 -6.72 22.20
CA ARG A 602 -29.41 -7.00 23.50
C ARG A 602 -30.43 -7.48 24.55
N ASP A 603 -31.09 -8.60 24.30
CA ASP A 603 -32.14 -9.16 25.17
C ASP A 603 -31.72 -10.46 25.88
N GLY A 604 -30.44 -10.84 25.78
CA GLY A 604 -29.91 -12.08 26.34
C GLY A 604 -30.34 -13.35 25.61
N ASN A 605 -31.10 -13.25 24.52
CA ASN A 605 -31.43 -14.37 23.64
C ASN A 605 -30.46 -14.43 22.46
N TRP A 606 -30.38 -15.59 21.82
CA TRP A 606 -29.58 -15.79 20.62
C TRP A 606 -30.20 -15.10 19.40
N HIS A 607 -29.37 -14.37 18.65
CA HIS A 607 -29.69 -13.79 17.36
C HIS A 607 -28.64 -14.20 16.33
N ASN A 608 -29.10 -14.49 15.11
CA ASN A 608 -28.21 -14.79 13.99
C ASN A 608 -27.89 -13.50 13.26
N ILE A 609 -26.61 -13.21 13.12
CA ILE A 609 -26.08 -12.01 12.50
C ILE A 609 -25.48 -12.40 11.15
N GLU A 610 -25.90 -11.67 10.11
CA GLU A 610 -25.41 -11.85 8.75
C GLU A 610 -24.84 -10.51 8.26
N ILE A 611 -23.53 -10.45 8.13
CA ILE A 611 -22.81 -9.27 7.66
C ILE A 611 -22.44 -9.51 6.19
N PRO A 612 -22.96 -8.74 5.22
CA PRO A 612 -22.52 -8.80 3.84
C PRO A 612 -21.01 -8.57 3.74
N ILE A 613 -20.31 -9.40 2.96
CA ILE A 613 -18.87 -9.21 2.73
C ILE A 613 -18.59 -7.89 2.02
N ALA A 614 -19.54 -7.36 1.24
CA ALA A 614 -19.50 -6.00 0.69
C ALA A 614 -19.30 -4.89 1.75
N ASP A 615 -19.74 -5.10 3.00
CA ASP A 615 -19.56 -4.16 4.11
C ASP A 615 -18.18 -4.31 4.79
N ILE A 616 -17.39 -5.31 4.40
CA ILE A 616 -16.07 -5.67 4.93
C ILE A 616 -14.95 -5.39 3.91
N VAL A 617 -15.15 -5.73 2.64
CA VAL A 617 -14.11 -5.68 1.58
C VAL A 617 -13.63 -4.28 1.22
N GLY A 618 -14.41 -3.23 1.52
CA GLY A 618 -14.01 -1.86 1.20
C GLY A 618 -12.71 -1.41 1.87
N ASP A 619 -12.35 -2.04 3.00
CA ASP A 619 -11.16 -1.74 3.81
C ASP A 619 -10.30 -3.00 4.09
N THR A 620 -10.50 -4.10 3.35
CA THR A 620 -9.80 -5.39 3.56
C THR A 620 -9.39 -6.06 2.24
N ASP A 621 -8.28 -6.80 2.24
CA ASP A 621 -7.84 -7.64 1.13
C ASP A 621 -8.10 -9.13 1.44
N LEU A 622 -9.16 -9.68 0.86
CA LEU A 622 -9.56 -11.07 1.11
C LEU A 622 -8.57 -12.10 0.57
N THR A 623 -7.57 -11.73 -0.23
CA THR A 623 -6.52 -12.67 -0.66
C THR A 623 -5.49 -12.97 0.43
N GLN A 624 -5.50 -12.20 1.52
CA GLN A 624 -4.52 -12.26 2.60
C GLN A 624 -5.13 -11.96 3.97
N VAL A 625 -6.14 -12.73 4.37
CA VAL A 625 -6.83 -12.59 5.66
C VAL A 625 -5.96 -13.16 6.78
N SER A 626 -5.54 -12.29 7.72
CA SER A 626 -4.68 -12.61 8.86
C SER A 626 -5.44 -12.77 10.17
N GLN A 627 -6.69 -12.32 10.26
CA GLN A 627 -7.60 -12.65 11.36
C GLN A 627 -9.02 -12.80 10.80
N LEU A 628 -9.55 -14.02 10.89
CA LEU A 628 -10.82 -14.41 10.27
C LEU A 628 -11.99 -13.67 10.97
N PHE A 629 -11.97 -13.63 12.30
CA PHE A 629 -13.01 -12.97 13.08
C PHE A 629 -12.39 -12.32 14.30
N GLN A 630 -12.78 -11.08 14.57
CA GLN A 630 -12.33 -10.29 15.71
C GLN A 630 -13.51 -9.79 16.52
N ILE A 631 -13.30 -9.66 17.83
CA ILE A 631 -14.16 -8.88 18.71
C ILE A 631 -13.33 -7.90 19.54
N LEU A 632 -13.82 -6.68 19.72
CA LEU A 632 -13.14 -5.62 20.45
C LEU A 632 -14.13 -4.74 21.22
N GLY A 633 -13.77 -4.30 22.43
CA GLY A 633 -14.41 -3.18 23.12
C GLY A 633 -13.36 -2.22 23.65
N VAL A 634 -13.58 -0.92 23.44
CA VAL A 634 -12.66 0.15 23.85
C VAL A 634 -13.30 1.00 24.94
N ASP A 635 -12.50 1.42 25.92
CA ASP A 635 -12.90 2.20 27.10
C ASP A 635 -14.11 1.64 27.87
N THR A 636 -14.32 0.33 27.76
CA THR A 636 -15.47 -0.37 28.30
C THR A 636 -15.12 -1.80 28.68
N ALA A 637 -15.82 -2.32 29.69
CA ALA A 637 -15.83 -3.73 30.03
C ALA A 637 -17.13 -4.37 29.54
N ILE A 638 -17.09 -5.62 29.10
CA ILE A 638 -18.28 -6.40 28.77
C ILE A 638 -18.66 -7.33 29.92
N SER A 639 -19.92 -7.26 30.33
CA SER A 639 -20.45 -8.07 31.43
C SER A 639 -20.63 -9.54 31.04
N ASP A 640 -21.04 -9.77 29.80
CA ASP A 640 -21.39 -11.06 29.24
C ASP A 640 -21.42 -10.94 27.72
N ILE A 641 -20.79 -11.86 27.02
CA ILE A 641 -21.00 -12.06 25.58
C ILE A 641 -20.79 -13.53 25.26
N GLU A 642 -21.66 -14.05 24.40
CA GLU A 642 -21.54 -15.41 23.91
C GLU A 642 -21.71 -15.44 22.40
N LEU A 643 -20.78 -16.13 21.72
CA LEU A 643 -20.69 -16.28 20.26
C LEU A 643 -20.73 -17.75 19.89
N ASP A 644 -21.35 -18.06 18.76
CA ASP A 644 -21.44 -19.40 18.19
C ASP A 644 -21.58 -19.31 16.66
N ASP A 645 -21.41 -20.42 15.96
CA ASP A 645 -21.65 -20.54 14.51
C ASP A 645 -20.97 -19.46 13.64
N ILE A 646 -19.68 -19.20 13.86
CA ILE A 646 -18.89 -18.28 13.04
C ILE A 646 -18.49 -18.98 11.73
N TYR A 647 -18.98 -18.49 10.58
CA TYR A 647 -18.64 -19.02 9.25
C TYR A 647 -18.88 -18.03 8.13
N TYR A 648 -18.20 -18.25 7.00
CA TYR A 648 -18.48 -17.52 5.76
C TYR A 648 -19.41 -18.31 4.86
N SER A 649 -20.39 -17.65 4.24
CA SER A 649 -21.37 -18.28 3.35
C SER A 649 -21.46 -17.57 2.00
N GLY A 650 -21.89 -18.31 0.97
CA GLY A 650 -22.00 -17.75 -0.39
C GLY A 650 -20.69 -17.72 -1.16
N GLY A 651 -19.71 -18.54 -0.78
CA GLY A 651 -18.45 -18.67 -1.51
C GLY A 651 -18.67 -19.29 -2.88
N ILE A 652 -18.19 -18.65 -3.93
CA ILE A 652 -18.30 -19.13 -5.32
C ILE A 652 -17.00 -19.80 -5.77
N ALA A 653 -17.11 -20.72 -6.73
CA ALA A 653 -15.92 -21.39 -7.25
C ALA A 653 -15.07 -20.39 -8.02
N PHE A 654 -13.77 -20.38 -7.77
CA PHE A 654 -12.84 -19.69 -8.62
C PHE A 654 -12.88 -20.28 -10.02
N VAL A 655 -13.23 -19.45 -10.98
CA VAL A 655 -12.94 -19.75 -12.39
C VAL A 655 -11.61 -19.10 -12.70
N THR A 656 -10.53 -19.77 -12.31
CA THR A 656 -9.21 -19.50 -12.88
C THR A 656 -9.25 -19.98 -14.32
N THR A 657 -9.64 -19.08 -15.23
CA THR A 657 -9.39 -19.31 -16.63
C THR A 657 -7.88 -19.20 -16.82
N VAL A 658 -7.17 -20.33 -16.74
CA VAL A 658 -5.83 -20.42 -17.29
C VAL A 658 -5.99 -20.14 -18.78
N VAL A 659 -5.64 -18.92 -19.21
CA VAL A 659 -5.43 -18.65 -20.63
C VAL A 659 -4.08 -19.28 -20.94
N PRO A 660 -4.00 -20.41 -21.67
CA PRO A 660 -2.71 -20.98 -22.01
C PRO A 660 -1.90 -19.94 -22.79
N SER A 661 -0.58 -19.90 -22.55
CA SER A 661 0.37 -18.99 -23.21
C SER A 661 0.37 -19.13 -24.75
N VAL A 662 -0.26 -20.19 -25.26
CA VAL A 662 -0.62 -20.38 -26.66
C VAL A 662 -2.07 -20.86 -26.72
N VAL A 663 -3.01 -19.99 -27.03
CA VAL A 663 -4.39 -20.38 -27.35
C VAL A 663 -4.45 -20.69 -28.85
N GLU A 664 -4.55 -21.96 -29.22
CA GLU A 664 -4.84 -22.35 -30.62
C GLU A 664 -6.25 -21.90 -31.02
N ARG A 665 -6.46 -21.53 -32.30
CA ARG A 665 -7.76 -21.11 -32.86
C ARG A 665 -8.89 -22.06 -32.42
N GLY A 666 -9.94 -21.48 -31.84
CA GLY A 666 -11.20 -22.19 -31.57
C GLY A 666 -11.35 -22.76 -30.15
N PHE A 667 -10.59 -22.25 -29.18
CA PHE A 667 -10.80 -22.61 -27.77
C PHE A 667 -12.02 -21.88 -27.21
N GLY A 668 -13.06 -22.63 -26.80
CA GLY A 668 -14.18 -22.09 -26.06
C GLY A 668 -13.79 -21.89 -24.59
N ILE A 669 -14.04 -20.70 -24.04
CA ILE A 669 -13.87 -20.41 -22.62
C ILE A 669 -15.26 -20.23 -22.03
N SER A 670 -15.67 -21.15 -21.16
CA SER A 670 -16.94 -21.02 -20.44
C SER A 670 -16.78 -20.11 -19.23
N TRP A 671 -17.42 -18.94 -19.25
CA TRP A 671 -17.62 -18.14 -18.04
C TRP A 671 -18.91 -18.59 -17.33
N PRO A 672 -18.96 -18.59 -15.99
CA PRO A 672 -20.21 -18.72 -15.27
C PRO A 672 -20.98 -17.40 -15.40
N SER A 673 -21.99 -17.36 -16.26
CA SER A 673 -23.03 -16.34 -16.21
C SER A 673 -24.10 -16.77 -15.20
N THR A 674 -24.67 -15.80 -14.49
CA THR A 674 -25.80 -16.04 -13.57
C THR A 674 -27.06 -16.54 -14.27
N ASP A 675 -27.11 -16.50 -15.61
CA ASP A 675 -28.23 -16.93 -16.45
C ASP A 675 -27.98 -18.22 -17.27
N GLY A 676 -26.78 -18.81 -17.18
CA GLY A 676 -26.44 -20.06 -17.90
C GLY A 676 -25.97 -19.87 -19.35
N SER A 677 -25.80 -18.63 -19.82
CA SER A 677 -25.21 -18.29 -21.10
C SER A 677 -23.76 -18.76 -21.22
N THR A 678 -23.38 -19.24 -22.41
CA THR A 678 -21.99 -19.59 -22.75
C THR A 678 -21.40 -18.54 -23.67
N TYR A 679 -20.17 -18.13 -23.40
CA TYR A 679 -19.45 -17.15 -24.22
C TYR A 679 -18.39 -17.87 -25.06
N THR A 680 -18.25 -17.45 -26.31
CA THR A 680 -17.18 -17.92 -27.20
C THR A 680 -16.32 -16.74 -27.58
N MET A 681 -15.00 -16.87 -27.41
CA MET A 681 -14.05 -15.86 -27.88
C MET A 681 -13.65 -16.17 -29.33
N GLU A 682 -13.79 -15.19 -30.21
CA GLU A 682 -13.25 -15.23 -31.57
C GLU A 682 -12.19 -14.14 -31.72
N TRP A 683 -11.03 -14.46 -32.30
CA TRP A 683 -10.07 -13.44 -32.74
C TRP A 683 -9.91 -13.42 -34.25
N ALA A 684 -9.75 -12.21 -34.78
CA ALA A 684 -9.30 -12.01 -36.15
C ALA A 684 -7.78 -12.21 -36.23
N THR A 685 -7.30 -12.63 -37.40
CA THR A 685 -5.88 -12.88 -37.72
C THR A 685 -4.94 -11.78 -37.23
N GLU A 686 -3.70 -12.17 -36.86
CA GLU A 686 -2.58 -11.27 -36.56
C GLU A 686 -2.58 -10.07 -37.51
N PHE A 687 -2.81 -8.89 -36.96
CA PHE A 687 -2.73 -7.66 -37.73
C PHE A 687 -1.29 -7.15 -37.70
N GLY A 688 -0.79 -6.71 -38.84
CA GLY A 688 0.54 -6.13 -38.95
C GLY A 688 0.68 -4.82 -38.15
N PRO A 689 1.91 -4.33 -37.97
CA PRO A 689 2.16 -3.07 -37.28
C PRO A 689 1.40 -1.91 -37.95
N GLY A 690 0.61 -1.17 -37.15
CA GLY A 690 -0.20 -0.03 -37.60
C GLY A 690 -1.72 -0.25 -37.69
N ALA A 691 -2.22 -1.44 -37.33
CA ALA A 691 -3.65 -1.73 -37.34
C ALA A 691 -4.45 -0.90 -36.32
N VAL A 692 -5.61 -0.42 -36.76
CA VAL A 692 -6.54 0.43 -35.99
C VAL A 692 -7.89 -0.26 -35.82
N TRP A 693 -8.69 0.19 -34.86
CA TRP A 693 -9.98 -0.42 -34.48
C TRP A 693 -10.95 -0.65 -35.66
N THR A 694 -10.88 0.19 -36.70
CA THR A 694 -11.73 0.08 -37.90
C THR A 694 -11.37 -1.07 -38.83
N ASP A 695 -10.23 -1.74 -38.62
CA ASP A 695 -9.79 -2.88 -39.43
C ASP A 695 -10.51 -4.18 -39.04
N MET A 696 -11.21 -4.18 -37.90
CA MET A 696 -12.21 -5.20 -37.60
C MET A 696 -13.45 -4.94 -38.46
N GLY A 697 -13.86 -5.91 -39.28
CA GLY A 697 -15.04 -5.79 -40.14
C GLY A 697 -16.27 -5.30 -39.37
N GLN A 698 -17.16 -4.55 -40.03
CA GLN A 698 -18.33 -3.95 -39.37
C GLN A 698 -19.17 -4.99 -38.62
N VAL A 699 -19.60 -4.62 -37.41
CA VAL A 699 -20.60 -5.36 -36.64
C VAL A 699 -21.85 -5.51 -37.50
N ILE A 700 -22.22 -6.76 -37.80
CA ILE A 700 -23.45 -7.06 -38.52
C ILE A 700 -24.60 -6.90 -37.52
N GLU A 701 -25.44 -5.91 -37.74
CA GLU A 701 -26.59 -5.62 -36.89
C GLU A 701 -27.52 -6.86 -36.83
N GLY A 702 -27.57 -7.53 -35.66
CA GLY A 702 -28.39 -8.72 -35.42
C GLY A 702 -27.67 -9.97 -34.89
N ASP A 703 -26.37 -9.92 -34.57
CA ASP A 703 -25.58 -11.09 -34.14
C ASP A 703 -25.34 -11.22 -32.61
N TRP A 704 -26.08 -10.48 -31.77
CA TRP A 704 -26.06 -10.60 -30.30
C TRP A 704 -24.70 -10.44 -29.62
N THR A 705 -23.70 -9.82 -30.25
CA THR A 705 -22.42 -9.58 -29.55
C THR A 705 -22.50 -8.37 -28.62
N ARG A 706 -22.29 -8.58 -27.32
CA ARG A 706 -22.01 -7.51 -26.38
C ARG A 706 -20.67 -7.76 -25.70
N LYS A 707 -19.84 -6.71 -25.72
CA LYS A 707 -18.51 -6.52 -25.10
C LYS A 707 -17.31 -7.02 -25.92
N THR A 708 -16.65 -6.07 -26.56
CA THR A 708 -15.27 -6.21 -27.04
C THR A 708 -14.35 -5.90 -25.86
N ILE A 709 -13.50 -6.83 -25.46
CA ILE A 709 -12.50 -6.62 -24.39
C ILE A 709 -11.13 -6.52 -25.06
N PHE A 710 -10.32 -5.58 -24.59
CA PHE A 710 -8.97 -5.29 -25.07
C PHE A 710 -7.94 -6.03 -24.22
N ASP A 711 -6.90 -6.57 -24.87
CA ASP A 711 -5.67 -7.04 -24.22
C ASP A 711 -4.48 -6.38 -24.95
N PRO A 712 -3.78 -5.42 -24.33
CA PRO A 712 -2.60 -4.79 -24.91
C PRO A 712 -1.32 -5.63 -24.88
N PHE A 713 -1.27 -6.78 -24.18
CA PHE A 713 0.01 -7.45 -23.88
C PHE A 713 0.23 -8.73 -24.69
N GLY A 714 0.73 -8.56 -25.91
CA GLY A 714 1.48 -9.61 -26.61
C GLY A 714 2.97 -9.29 -26.57
N PRO A 715 3.88 -10.24 -26.30
CA PRO A 715 5.31 -10.00 -26.48
C PRO A 715 5.62 -9.79 -27.99
N GLY A 716 6.04 -8.57 -28.37
CA GLY A 716 6.47 -8.19 -29.73
C GLY A 716 5.55 -7.22 -30.49
N ASP A 717 5.92 -6.87 -31.73
CA ASP A 717 5.28 -5.88 -32.63
C ASP A 717 3.85 -6.23 -33.13
N THR A 718 3.16 -7.20 -32.52
CA THR A 718 1.85 -7.69 -32.96
C THR A 718 0.77 -7.39 -31.94
N LYS A 719 -0.22 -6.56 -32.32
CA LYS A 719 -1.45 -6.35 -31.53
C LYS A 719 -2.43 -7.50 -31.79
N ARG A 720 -3.04 -8.04 -30.73
CA ARG A 720 -4.12 -9.04 -30.83
C ARG A 720 -5.46 -8.39 -30.48
N PHE A 721 -6.49 -8.68 -31.27
CA PHE A 721 -7.86 -8.22 -31.02
C PHE A 721 -8.75 -9.43 -30.79
N TYR A 722 -9.59 -9.37 -29.75
CA TYR A 722 -10.56 -10.43 -29.45
C TYR A 722 -11.97 -9.85 -29.42
N ARG A 723 -12.95 -10.63 -29.88
CA ARG A 723 -14.38 -10.35 -29.76
C ARG A 723 -14.99 -11.43 -28.87
N VAL A 724 -15.78 -11.02 -27.87
CA VAL A 724 -16.60 -11.94 -27.07
C VAL A 724 -17.97 -12.05 -27.74
N ILE A 725 -18.38 -13.28 -28.03
CA ILE A 725 -19.68 -13.60 -28.60
C ILE A 725 -20.50 -14.30 -27.52
N GLU A 726 -21.63 -13.69 -27.15
CA GLU A 726 -22.63 -14.30 -26.29
C GLU A 726 -23.49 -15.23 -27.15
N THR A 727 -23.47 -16.54 -26.85
CA THR A 727 -24.30 -17.54 -27.54
C THR A 727 -25.44 -17.99 -26.63
N PRO A 728 -26.71 -17.99 -27.10
CA PRO A 728 -27.85 -18.50 -26.35
C PRO A 728 -27.78 -19.99 -26.02
#